data_AF-A0A958C4F0-F1
#
_entry.id   AF-A0A958C4F0-F1
#
_cell.length_a   1.000
_cell.length_b   1.000
_cell.length_c   1.000
_cell.angle_alpha   90.00
_cell.angle_beta   90.00
_cell.angle_gamma   90.00
#
_symmetry.space_group_name_H-M   'P 1'
#
loop_
_entity.id
_entity.type
_entity.pdbx_description
1 polymer ?
#
loop_
_entity_poly.entity_id
_entity_poly.type
_entity_poly.pdbx_seq_one_letter_code
_entity_poly.pdbx_strand_id
1 'polypeptide(L)'
;SNELVFEVTVPTPEISDVALDGQTFQLVNLPDFVLSDQPGYPQLPQTAVTVGIPAEGDISVRVVASEVETLPGSYRIAPAGESVAHYDETGQIDLEAGLQTRFAYDDSVYSQDSFLPAEVATVEDTAFIRNQRVARVVIHPVQYNPASGEVQVYRSLQVAVTFPATASAAQQTSALPDTLDPILSASLLNYEQALAWRTSRTGDLYAPETAPLAFPGDTLRPWFKTSLRFSGLYKVTRADLQGADLAPLASAPPARLQVWKDGQQIPAHFIGDNDASFEDGEALVFYADIAPSIYSDNDIYWLTVGDTAGMRMTTVNATPAGAVTDNWLPASMHFEQDLTYLHDLPFGGNSPYPRWYWSKLSSLFTPSVTEYAALPTVASSSYTASLTVRMMGGTDVAASPDHHVRVQVNGQTVGDLIWDGKVGYQQQFNVPSSALRSGQNAITLQAISDLPGVVIDESYLDWFDLAFRQQPNASGDRLSFSVDGAGRREFVVRKLTGQDALVYDVSNPAAPVQLTGVQVTTTEAGVPDSPETAAAPAAPESTFRSFLPLIGGETPAAAGNYQARFGRNINGTTSYALARLSGINRVQPITRDIGSNLRATTNRADYLLVYHADFKAAAQQLAAYRRANGLSVAEIDVQDIYDEFSNGRMSPVAIQSFVRQAYSTWQSPAPTYLMLLGDGHFDYRMNTGLANYPNFIPPFLDCVDPWLCEVATDNAYVAVSGNDSFPDLAGGRLPVNTPAEASRMVNKIISYETAPPSGSWRSGLIFVADNSRAADGTPDLAGDFEAISEATITHIPAQYSVRRVYYDPYPADDTGESFRHRTPASTTTAIINEVNAGALFLNYIGHASNTTWAHEVILQAREIGRNDVTLMSNGGKLPISLDMACLSGNFADPQFHGIEAKMLNWDAGGTVAGWGATGFGVATGHDRLHRGFYDGVFQAGLRTVGLATIAGKQQLWASGISQDLLSTFGLLGDPALKISLPGS
;
A
#
# COMPACT_ATOMS: atom_id res chain seq x y z
N SER A 1 7.41 -38.66 -20.57
CA SER A 1 8.79 -38.77 -20.07
C SER A 1 8.84 -38.04 -18.73
N ASN A 2 9.58 -38.54 -17.74
CA ASN A 2 9.82 -37.82 -16.46
C ASN A 2 11.03 -36.86 -16.57
N GLU A 3 11.50 -36.63 -17.79
CA GLU A 3 12.66 -35.79 -18.06
C GLU A 3 12.43 -35.00 -19.35
N LEU A 4 12.80 -33.72 -19.32
CA LEU A 4 12.93 -32.81 -20.44
C LEU A 4 14.41 -32.55 -20.67
N VAL A 5 14.91 -32.80 -21.88
CA VAL A 5 16.29 -32.49 -22.27
C VAL A 5 16.26 -31.44 -23.38
N PHE A 6 17.04 -30.39 -23.23
CA PHE A 6 17.19 -29.34 -24.23
C PHE A 6 18.64 -28.94 -24.41
N GLU A 7 18.94 -28.34 -25.56
CA GLU A 7 20.28 -27.84 -25.90
C GLU A 7 20.27 -26.32 -25.94
N VAL A 8 21.32 -25.72 -25.37
CA VAL A 8 21.60 -24.28 -25.45
C VAL A 8 22.86 -24.10 -26.29
N THR A 9 22.74 -23.36 -27.39
CA THR A 9 23.88 -22.98 -28.23
C THR A 9 24.28 -21.55 -27.89
N VAL A 10 25.57 -21.34 -27.63
CA VAL A 10 26.08 -20.06 -27.15
C VAL A 10 26.87 -19.37 -28.28
N PRO A 11 26.52 -18.11 -28.62
CA PRO A 11 27.20 -17.36 -29.69
C PRO A 11 28.63 -17.02 -29.30
N THR A 12 29.44 -16.60 -30.26
CA THR A 12 30.82 -16.13 -29.98
C THR A 12 30.76 -14.88 -29.10
N PRO A 13 31.49 -14.84 -27.97
CA PRO A 13 31.51 -13.66 -27.11
C PRO A 13 32.20 -12.48 -27.77
N GLU A 14 31.66 -11.30 -27.53
CA GLU A 14 32.31 -10.03 -27.83
C GLU A 14 32.94 -9.49 -26.55
N ILE A 15 34.22 -9.11 -26.60
CA ILE A 15 34.93 -8.56 -25.46
C ILE A 15 35.21 -7.10 -25.73
N SER A 16 34.80 -6.24 -24.81
CA SER A 16 35.07 -4.81 -24.85
C SER A 16 35.78 -4.37 -23.58
N ASP A 17 36.65 -3.36 -23.70
CA ASP A 17 37.26 -2.69 -22.56
C ASP A 17 36.29 -1.63 -22.02
N VAL A 18 36.14 -1.60 -20.70
CA VAL A 18 35.41 -0.56 -19.98
C VAL A 18 36.31 0.07 -18.92
N ALA A 19 36.25 1.39 -18.80
CA ALA A 19 36.96 2.12 -17.76
C ALA A 19 36.03 2.33 -16.56
N LEU A 20 36.34 1.70 -15.42
CA LEU A 20 35.61 1.83 -14.17
C LEU A 20 36.59 2.22 -13.06
N ASP A 21 36.27 3.28 -12.32
CA ASP A 21 37.11 3.81 -11.24
C ASP A 21 38.60 3.99 -11.62
N GLY A 22 38.83 4.56 -12.82
CA GLY A 22 40.17 4.81 -13.36
C GLY A 22 40.95 3.55 -13.76
N GLN A 23 40.32 2.37 -13.73
CA GLN A 23 40.91 1.08 -14.08
C GLN A 23 40.21 0.47 -15.31
N THR A 24 40.95 -0.30 -16.10
CA THR A 24 40.40 -1.01 -17.26
C THR A 24 39.93 -2.40 -16.84
N PHE A 25 38.67 -2.70 -17.14
CA PHE A 25 38.04 -4.01 -17.02
C PHE A 25 37.58 -4.49 -18.40
N GLN A 26 37.24 -5.78 -18.50
CA GLN A 26 36.61 -6.36 -19.67
C GLN A 26 35.15 -6.69 -19.39
N LEU A 27 34.28 -6.40 -20.35
CA LEU A 27 32.93 -6.93 -20.41
C LEU A 27 32.91 -8.08 -21.43
N VAL A 28 32.32 -9.20 -21.04
CA VAL A 28 32.03 -10.31 -21.95
C VAL A 28 30.56 -10.18 -22.31
N ASN A 29 30.26 -9.87 -23.57
CA ASN A 29 28.91 -9.74 -24.06
C ASN A 29 28.54 -10.94 -24.94
N LEU A 30 27.32 -11.44 -24.78
CA LEU A 30 26.73 -12.45 -25.64
C LEU A 30 25.40 -11.91 -26.19
N PRO A 31 25.20 -11.89 -27.52
CA PRO A 31 23.91 -11.51 -28.10
C PRO A 31 22.75 -12.29 -27.50
N ASP A 32 21.69 -11.58 -27.09
CA ASP A 32 20.46 -12.10 -26.45
C ASP A 32 20.58 -12.63 -25.01
N PHE A 33 21.77 -12.56 -24.39
CA PHE A 33 21.97 -12.89 -22.97
C PHE A 33 21.87 -11.63 -22.10
N VAL A 34 21.49 -11.80 -20.83
CA VAL A 34 21.55 -10.75 -19.82
C VAL A 34 22.86 -10.84 -19.05
N LEU A 35 23.41 -9.71 -18.60
CA LEU A 35 24.51 -9.72 -17.65
C LEU A 35 23.94 -9.91 -16.23
N SER A 36 24.64 -10.69 -15.41
CA SER A 36 24.37 -10.76 -13.97
C SER A 36 24.59 -9.38 -13.32
N ASP A 37 23.73 -9.04 -12.36
CA ASP A 37 23.63 -7.70 -11.77
C ASP A 37 23.95 -7.66 -10.27
N GLN A 38 24.46 -8.75 -9.69
CA GLN A 38 24.84 -8.80 -8.28
C GLN A 38 26.00 -7.81 -7.98
N PRO A 39 25.79 -6.75 -7.19
CA PRO A 39 26.79 -5.71 -6.97
C PRO A 39 28.12 -6.25 -6.44
N GLY A 40 29.22 -5.77 -7.01
CA GLY A 40 30.58 -6.17 -6.64
C GLY A 40 31.06 -7.53 -7.18
N TYR A 41 30.17 -8.34 -7.77
CA TYR A 41 30.51 -9.60 -8.43
C TYR A 41 30.81 -9.38 -9.92
N PRO A 42 31.64 -10.22 -10.56
CA PRO A 42 31.85 -10.17 -12.00
C PRO A 42 30.54 -10.23 -12.80
N GLN A 43 30.33 -9.27 -13.71
CA GLN A 43 29.18 -9.28 -14.64
C GLN A 43 29.41 -10.34 -15.71
N LEU A 44 28.65 -11.43 -15.64
CA LEU A 44 28.77 -12.56 -16.56
C LEU A 44 27.46 -12.75 -17.32
N PRO A 45 27.52 -13.07 -18.63
CA PRO A 45 26.35 -13.43 -19.39
C PRO A 45 25.62 -14.65 -18.82
N GLN A 46 24.30 -14.55 -18.75
CA GLN A 46 23.38 -15.61 -18.39
C GLN A 46 22.11 -15.56 -19.25
N THR A 47 21.42 -16.69 -19.35
CA THR A 47 20.10 -16.78 -19.97
C THR A 47 19.24 -17.73 -19.16
N ALA A 48 17.94 -17.73 -19.41
CA ALA A 48 17.03 -18.61 -18.72
C ALA A 48 15.98 -19.15 -19.68
N VAL A 49 15.54 -20.37 -19.41
CA VAL A 49 14.38 -20.96 -20.08
C VAL A 49 13.29 -21.21 -19.06
N THR A 50 12.04 -20.94 -19.45
CA THR A 50 10.89 -21.30 -18.63
C THR A 50 10.39 -22.68 -19.03
N VAL A 51 10.15 -23.52 -18.03
CA VAL A 51 9.56 -24.85 -18.21
C VAL A 51 8.29 -24.96 -17.38
N GLY A 52 7.24 -25.54 -17.95
CA GLY A 52 6.08 -25.95 -17.18
C GLY A 52 6.41 -27.18 -16.36
N ILE A 53 5.96 -27.23 -15.11
CA ILE A 53 6.28 -28.29 -14.15
C ILE A 53 5.01 -28.87 -13.52
N PRO A 54 5.08 -30.09 -12.94
CA PRO A 54 3.99 -30.62 -12.13
C PRO A 54 3.58 -29.65 -11.02
N ALA A 55 2.28 -29.57 -10.75
CA ALA A 55 1.72 -28.67 -9.75
C ALA A 55 2.26 -28.91 -8.32
N GLU A 56 2.73 -30.13 -8.04
CA GLU A 56 3.36 -30.49 -6.77
C GLU A 56 4.69 -31.21 -7.00
N GLY A 57 5.57 -31.12 -6.01
CA GLY A 57 6.88 -31.77 -5.98
C GLY A 57 8.01 -30.93 -6.54
N ASP A 58 9.22 -31.30 -6.18
CA ASP A 58 10.44 -30.60 -6.55
C ASP A 58 10.99 -31.13 -7.89
N ILE A 59 11.64 -30.24 -8.64
CA ILE A 59 12.36 -30.57 -9.86
C ILE A 59 13.87 -30.52 -9.60
N SER A 60 14.66 -31.15 -10.47
CA SER A 60 16.12 -31.03 -10.45
C SER A 60 16.69 -30.83 -11.84
N VAL A 61 17.76 -30.03 -11.95
CA VAL A 61 18.49 -29.80 -13.21
C VAL A 61 19.88 -30.44 -13.17
N ARG A 62 20.36 -30.92 -14.31
CA ARG A 62 21.77 -31.33 -14.49
C ARG A 62 22.24 -31.11 -15.92
N VAL A 63 23.55 -30.87 -16.10
CA VAL A 63 24.19 -30.91 -17.42
C VAL A 63 24.47 -32.35 -17.82
N VAL A 64 23.99 -32.74 -19.00
CA VAL A 64 24.17 -34.07 -19.60
C VAL A 64 25.43 -34.12 -20.45
N ALA A 65 25.69 -33.06 -21.21
CA ALA A 65 26.87 -32.92 -22.07
C ALA A 65 27.17 -31.43 -22.26
N SER A 66 28.45 -31.10 -22.49
CA SER A 66 28.87 -29.75 -22.81
C SER A 66 30.11 -29.71 -23.71
N GLU A 67 30.26 -28.62 -24.45
CA GLU A 67 31.49 -28.24 -25.16
C GLU A 67 31.99 -26.92 -24.59
N VAL A 68 33.24 -26.90 -24.09
CA VAL A 68 33.81 -25.76 -23.37
C VAL A 68 35.02 -25.22 -24.12
N GLU A 69 35.07 -23.90 -24.27
CA GLU A 69 36.19 -23.14 -24.82
C GLU A 69 36.77 -22.23 -23.74
N THR A 70 38.09 -22.25 -23.54
CA THR A 70 38.79 -21.27 -22.71
C THR A 70 39.23 -20.10 -23.59
N LEU A 71 38.83 -18.87 -23.23
CA LEU A 71 39.23 -17.68 -23.97
C LEU A 71 40.72 -17.40 -23.82
N PRO A 72 41.41 -16.95 -24.88
CA PRO A 72 42.86 -16.76 -24.84
C PRO A 72 43.23 -15.48 -24.09
N GLY A 73 43.85 -15.62 -22.92
CA GLY A 73 44.42 -14.50 -22.17
C GLY A 73 44.10 -14.56 -20.68
N SER A 74 44.30 -13.43 -20.01
CA SER A 74 43.91 -13.20 -18.62
C SER A 74 43.04 -11.96 -18.60
N TYR A 75 41.82 -12.11 -18.10
CA TYR A 75 40.81 -11.05 -18.10
C TYR A 75 40.54 -10.56 -16.69
N ARG A 76 40.17 -9.29 -16.59
CA ARG A 76 39.62 -8.70 -15.37
C ARG A 76 38.20 -8.28 -15.66
N ILE A 77 37.26 -9.20 -15.42
CA ILE A 77 35.85 -8.98 -15.74
C ILE A 77 35.29 -7.84 -14.88
N ALA A 78 34.56 -6.92 -15.50
CA ALA A 78 33.95 -5.79 -14.83
C ALA A 78 32.99 -6.25 -13.71
N PRO A 79 33.04 -5.63 -12.52
CA PRO A 79 32.07 -5.93 -11.48
C PRO A 79 30.73 -5.27 -11.79
N ALA A 80 29.64 -5.82 -11.26
CA ALA A 80 28.35 -5.15 -11.34
C ALA A 80 28.37 -3.92 -10.42
N GLY A 81 27.91 -2.79 -10.95
CA GLY A 81 27.72 -1.59 -10.15
C GLY A 81 26.59 -1.76 -9.13
N GLU A 82 26.59 -0.90 -8.11
CA GLU A 82 25.53 -0.81 -7.12
C GLU A 82 24.61 0.37 -7.48
N SER A 83 23.32 0.10 -7.69
CA SER A 83 22.32 1.16 -7.82
C SER A 83 21.97 1.69 -6.44
N VAL A 84 22.16 3.00 -6.23
CA VAL A 84 21.85 3.67 -4.97
C VAL A 84 20.95 4.86 -5.21
N ALA A 85 20.03 5.09 -4.27
CA ALA A 85 19.23 6.31 -4.26
C ALA A 85 20.10 7.55 -4.07
N HIS A 86 19.71 8.64 -4.70
CA HIS A 86 20.20 9.96 -4.34
C HIS A 86 19.60 10.38 -3.00
N TYR A 87 20.43 10.97 -2.14
CA TYR A 87 20.01 11.56 -0.88
C TYR A 87 20.31 13.06 -0.90
N ASP A 88 19.39 13.86 -0.37
CA ASP A 88 19.58 15.29 -0.21
C ASP A 88 20.54 15.61 0.96
N GLU A 89 20.77 16.91 1.20
CA GLU A 89 21.65 17.39 2.28
C GLU A 89 21.17 17.02 3.70
N THR A 90 19.94 16.52 3.84
CA THR A 90 19.36 16.04 5.10
C THR A 90 19.40 14.52 5.25
N GLY A 91 19.85 13.78 4.23
CA GLY A 91 19.87 12.32 4.23
C GLY A 91 18.52 11.68 3.90
N GLN A 92 17.59 12.44 3.33
CA GLN A 92 16.33 11.94 2.77
C GLN A 92 16.49 11.61 1.29
N ILE A 93 15.73 10.64 0.79
CA ILE A 93 15.79 10.26 -0.63
C ILE A 93 15.29 11.42 -1.50
N ASP A 94 16.09 11.81 -2.49
CA ASP A 94 15.72 12.78 -3.51
C ASP A 94 14.99 12.08 -4.66
N LEU A 95 13.66 12.15 -4.62
CA LEU A 95 12.77 11.55 -5.64
C LEU A 95 12.90 12.21 -7.03
N GLU A 96 13.41 13.45 -7.11
CA GLU A 96 13.65 14.10 -8.41
C GLU A 96 14.99 13.69 -9.02
N ALA A 97 16.02 13.45 -8.20
CA ALA A 97 17.32 12.99 -8.66
C ALA A 97 17.35 11.49 -9.01
N GLY A 98 16.52 10.67 -8.36
CA GLY A 98 16.34 9.26 -8.71
C GLY A 98 17.50 8.35 -8.27
N LEU A 99 17.90 7.41 -9.13
CA LEU A 99 18.97 6.45 -8.90
C LEU A 99 20.28 6.84 -9.60
N GLN A 100 21.41 6.53 -8.96
CA GLN A 100 22.73 6.51 -9.58
C GLN A 100 23.38 5.14 -9.44
N THR A 101 24.12 4.72 -10.46
CA THR A 101 24.97 3.55 -10.39
C THR A 101 26.35 3.94 -9.86
N ARG A 102 26.80 3.31 -8.77
CA ARG A 102 28.15 3.46 -8.22
C ARG A 102 29.01 2.25 -8.56
N PHE A 103 30.31 2.48 -8.72
CA PHE A 103 31.27 1.38 -8.83
C PHE A 103 31.29 0.58 -7.53
N ALA A 104 31.11 -0.74 -7.65
CA ALA A 104 31.23 -1.68 -6.55
C ALA A 104 32.26 -2.75 -6.93
N TYR A 105 33.15 -3.12 -6.01
CA TYR A 105 34.17 -4.13 -6.23
C TYR A 105 34.40 -4.90 -4.93
N ASP A 106 34.10 -6.20 -4.94
CA ASP A 106 34.31 -7.05 -3.77
C ASP A 106 35.67 -7.75 -3.84
N ASP A 107 36.64 -7.25 -3.07
CA ASP A 107 37.99 -7.83 -2.97
C ASP A 107 37.97 -9.31 -2.57
N SER A 108 36.99 -9.73 -1.76
CA SER A 108 36.87 -11.12 -1.32
C SER A 108 36.37 -12.05 -2.42
N VAL A 109 35.61 -11.52 -3.39
CA VAL A 109 35.17 -12.25 -4.59
C VAL A 109 36.30 -12.28 -5.63
N TYR A 110 36.95 -11.14 -5.88
CA TYR A 110 38.00 -11.04 -6.88
C TYR A 110 39.33 -11.70 -6.48
N SER A 111 39.46 -12.15 -5.23
CA SER A 111 40.59 -12.95 -4.75
C SER A 111 40.33 -14.46 -4.74
N GLN A 112 39.14 -14.92 -5.14
CA GLN A 112 38.79 -16.34 -5.15
C GLN A 112 39.49 -17.08 -6.30
N ASP A 113 40.12 -18.21 -5.97
CA ASP A 113 40.69 -19.15 -6.94
C ASP A 113 39.70 -20.29 -7.24
N SER A 114 38.55 -19.90 -7.76
CA SER A 114 37.47 -20.79 -8.20
C SER A 114 36.64 -20.14 -9.31
N PHE A 115 36.01 -20.95 -10.14
CA PHE A 115 35.11 -20.44 -11.18
C PHE A 115 33.79 -19.95 -10.58
N LEU A 116 33.35 -18.79 -11.07
CA LEU A 116 32.08 -18.14 -10.75
C LEU A 116 31.21 -18.01 -12.01
N PRO A 117 29.88 -18.22 -11.91
CA PRO A 117 29.23 -18.97 -10.82
C PRO A 117 29.69 -20.44 -10.84
N ALA A 118 29.57 -21.15 -9.72
CA ALA A 118 30.07 -22.52 -9.60
C ALA A 118 29.28 -23.53 -10.46
N GLU A 119 27.96 -23.36 -10.51
CA GLU A 119 27.05 -24.20 -11.29
C GLU A 119 26.71 -23.51 -12.62
N VAL A 120 26.67 -24.28 -13.71
CA VAL A 120 26.37 -23.76 -15.06
C VAL A 120 24.88 -23.85 -15.43
N ALA A 121 24.10 -24.59 -14.64
CA ALA A 121 22.65 -24.68 -14.79
C ALA A 121 21.98 -24.84 -13.41
N THR A 122 21.03 -23.98 -13.10
CA THR A 122 20.33 -23.95 -11.80
C THR A 122 18.82 -23.82 -11.98
N VAL A 123 18.05 -24.20 -10.96
CA VAL A 123 16.63 -23.85 -10.84
C VAL A 123 16.55 -22.78 -9.78
N GLU A 124 16.05 -21.60 -10.14
CA GLU A 124 16.01 -20.46 -9.21
C GLU A 124 14.64 -20.27 -8.60
N ASP A 125 13.62 -20.05 -9.45
CA ASP A 125 12.28 -19.71 -9.00
C ASP A 125 11.21 -20.63 -9.58
N THR A 126 10.13 -20.81 -8.83
CA THR A 126 8.88 -21.40 -9.32
C THR A 126 7.73 -20.46 -9.05
N ALA A 127 6.79 -20.37 -10.00
CA ALA A 127 5.59 -19.54 -9.88
C ALA A 127 4.37 -20.29 -10.40
N PHE A 128 3.17 -19.81 -10.07
CA PHE A 128 1.95 -20.18 -10.77
C PHE A 128 1.57 -19.07 -11.75
N ILE A 129 1.50 -19.42 -13.03
CA ILE A 129 0.85 -18.58 -14.03
C ILE A 129 -0.54 -19.14 -14.23
N ARG A 130 -1.51 -18.55 -13.54
CA ARG A 130 -2.89 -19.01 -13.47
C ARG A 130 -3.01 -20.45 -12.96
N ASN A 131 -3.23 -21.41 -13.87
CA ASN A 131 -3.39 -22.82 -13.57
C ASN A 131 -2.16 -23.68 -13.94
N GLN A 132 -1.08 -23.03 -14.39
CA GLN A 132 0.16 -23.67 -14.80
C GLN A 132 1.27 -23.32 -13.82
N ARG A 133 1.82 -24.32 -13.13
CA ARG A 133 3.06 -24.14 -12.38
C ARG A 133 4.24 -24.13 -13.34
N VAL A 134 5.17 -23.20 -13.14
CA VAL A 134 6.34 -22.98 -14.00
C VAL A 134 7.61 -22.89 -13.15
N ALA A 135 8.76 -23.15 -13.77
CA ALA A 135 10.07 -22.95 -13.18
C ALA A 135 11.01 -22.21 -14.15
N ARG A 136 11.88 -21.38 -13.58
CA ARG A 136 12.99 -20.75 -14.30
C ARG A 136 14.24 -21.61 -14.17
N VAL A 137 14.75 -22.09 -15.30
CA VAL A 137 16.04 -22.79 -15.38
C VAL A 137 17.07 -21.83 -15.94
N VAL A 138 17.99 -21.38 -15.08
CA VAL A 138 19.02 -20.41 -15.44
C VAL A 138 20.28 -21.13 -15.91
N ILE A 139 20.87 -20.61 -16.97
CA ILE A 139 22.05 -21.12 -17.65
C ILE A 139 23.13 -20.06 -17.58
N HIS A 140 24.27 -20.44 -17.01
CA HIS A 140 25.46 -19.61 -16.89
C HIS A 140 26.53 -20.13 -17.86
N PRO A 141 26.46 -19.74 -19.15
CA PRO A 141 27.36 -20.26 -20.17
C PRO A 141 28.78 -19.69 -20.08
N VAL A 142 29.02 -18.69 -19.23
CA VAL A 142 30.33 -18.10 -19.02
C VAL A 142 30.72 -18.27 -17.57
N GLN A 143 31.87 -18.88 -17.32
CA GLN A 143 32.47 -18.98 -15.99
C GLN A 143 33.79 -18.20 -15.97
N TYR A 144 34.06 -17.53 -14.85
CA TYR A 144 35.26 -16.74 -14.65
C TYR A 144 35.97 -17.12 -13.36
N ASN A 145 37.28 -17.35 -13.41
CA ASN A 145 38.12 -17.49 -12.21
C ASN A 145 38.85 -16.15 -11.96
N PRO A 146 38.47 -15.40 -10.90
CA PRO A 146 39.04 -14.08 -10.64
C PRO A 146 40.53 -14.06 -10.32
N ALA A 147 41.05 -15.06 -9.60
CA ALA A 147 42.47 -15.12 -9.22
C ALA A 147 43.41 -15.36 -10.41
N SER A 148 42.99 -16.18 -11.37
CA SER A 148 43.78 -16.52 -12.56
C SER A 148 43.49 -15.65 -13.78
N GLY A 149 42.31 -15.01 -13.83
CA GLY A 149 41.82 -14.29 -14.99
C GLY A 149 41.26 -15.19 -16.10
N GLU A 150 41.12 -16.50 -15.87
CA GLU A 150 40.63 -17.46 -16.86
C GLU A 150 39.12 -17.31 -17.07
N VAL A 151 38.68 -17.27 -18.33
CA VAL A 151 37.26 -17.26 -18.73
C VAL A 151 36.95 -18.49 -19.57
N GLN A 152 35.95 -19.26 -19.15
CA GLN A 152 35.42 -20.43 -19.85
C GLN A 152 34.06 -20.11 -20.44
N VAL A 153 33.85 -20.50 -21.70
CA VAL A 153 32.60 -20.30 -22.44
C VAL A 153 32.10 -21.65 -22.92
N TYR A 154 30.91 -22.02 -22.47
CA TYR A 154 30.25 -23.26 -22.82
C TYR A 154 29.51 -23.09 -24.15
N ARG A 155 30.15 -23.48 -25.26
CA ARG A 155 29.65 -23.30 -26.64
C ARG A 155 28.35 -24.04 -26.93
N SER A 156 28.20 -25.21 -26.32
CA SER A 156 26.96 -26.01 -26.33
C SER A 156 26.77 -26.66 -24.96
N LEU A 157 25.52 -26.66 -24.47
CA LEU A 157 25.09 -27.27 -23.21
C LEU A 157 23.85 -28.10 -23.45
N GLN A 158 23.89 -29.40 -23.17
CA GLN A 158 22.69 -30.24 -23.04
C GLN A 158 22.27 -30.31 -21.58
N VAL A 159 21.07 -29.84 -21.28
CA VAL A 159 20.54 -29.69 -19.92
C VAL A 159 19.31 -30.58 -19.77
N ALA A 160 19.28 -31.37 -18.70
CA ALA A 160 18.15 -32.23 -18.34
C ALA A 160 17.44 -31.71 -17.10
N VAL A 161 16.13 -31.49 -17.22
CA VAL A 161 15.22 -31.20 -16.12
C VAL A 161 14.43 -32.46 -15.79
N THR A 162 14.55 -32.94 -14.56
CA THR A 162 13.85 -34.13 -14.06
C THR A 162 12.64 -33.74 -13.22
N PHE A 163 11.51 -34.38 -13.50
CA PHE A 163 10.23 -34.15 -12.85
C PHE A 163 9.89 -35.28 -11.85
N PRO A 164 9.12 -35.01 -10.78
CA PRO A 164 8.75 -36.01 -9.78
C PRO A 164 7.91 -37.15 -10.37
N ALA A 165 8.21 -38.40 -9.98
CA ALA A 165 7.54 -39.60 -10.51
C ALA A 165 6.07 -39.75 -10.07
N THR A 166 5.67 -39.06 -9.00
CA THR A 166 4.33 -39.10 -8.39
C THR A 166 3.41 -37.99 -8.87
N ALA A 167 3.66 -37.37 -10.03
CA ALA A 167 2.70 -36.47 -10.69
C ALA A 167 1.42 -37.27 -11.03
N SER A 168 0.58 -37.50 -10.02
CA SER A 168 -0.47 -38.52 -10.05
C SER A 168 -1.62 -38.02 -10.91
N ALA A 169 -2.16 -38.93 -11.72
CA ALA A 169 -3.28 -38.72 -12.62
C ALA A 169 -4.62 -38.31 -11.95
N ALA A 170 -4.63 -37.94 -10.66
CA ALA A 170 -5.84 -37.72 -9.86
C ALA A 170 -6.45 -36.31 -9.94
N GLN A 171 -5.77 -35.32 -10.54
CA GLN A 171 -6.29 -33.95 -10.72
C GLN A 171 -6.32 -33.52 -12.20
N GLN A 172 -6.49 -34.49 -13.11
CA GLN A 172 -6.73 -34.20 -14.53
C GLN A 172 -8.07 -33.47 -14.72
N THR A 173 -8.05 -32.14 -14.67
CA THR A 173 -9.07 -31.35 -15.34
C THR A 173 -8.66 -31.26 -16.81
N SER A 174 -9.55 -31.68 -17.71
CA SER A 174 -9.33 -31.55 -19.16
C SER A 174 -8.80 -30.15 -19.49
N ALA A 175 -7.80 -30.05 -20.37
CA ALA A 175 -7.21 -28.80 -20.88
C ALA A 175 -8.28 -27.74 -21.17
N LEU A 176 -8.62 -26.92 -20.17
CA LEU A 176 -9.48 -25.77 -20.36
C LEU A 176 -8.59 -24.71 -21.01
N PRO A 177 -8.98 -24.20 -22.20
CA PRO A 177 -8.29 -23.07 -22.81
C PRO A 177 -8.24 -21.92 -21.80
N ASP A 178 -7.06 -21.35 -21.62
CA ASP A 178 -6.86 -20.20 -20.75
C ASP A 178 -6.53 -18.96 -21.59
N THR A 179 -6.96 -17.80 -21.12
CA THR A 179 -6.68 -16.51 -21.77
C THR A 179 -5.18 -16.19 -21.88
N LEU A 180 -4.33 -16.80 -21.04
CA LEU A 180 -2.87 -16.68 -21.10
C LEU A 180 -2.19 -17.78 -21.92
N ASP A 181 -2.94 -18.69 -22.57
CA ASP A 181 -2.35 -19.74 -23.43
C ASP A 181 -1.42 -19.20 -24.53
N PRO A 182 -1.71 -18.06 -25.20
CA PRO A 182 -0.77 -17.49 -26.17
C PRO A 182 0.58 -17.07 -25.54
N ILE A 183 0.56 -16.63 -24.28
CA ILE A 183 1.78 -16.27 -23.54
C ILE A 183 2.53 -17.53 -23.12
N LEU A 184 1.82 -18.50 -22.52
CA LEU A 184 2.41 -19.76 -22.06
C LEU A 184 2.97 -20.61 -23.20
N SER A 185 2.30 -20.69 -24.34
CA SER A 185 2.78 -21.44 -25.50
C SER A 185 4.01 -20.80 -26.16
N ALA A 186 4.15 -19.48 -26.05
CA ALA A 186 5.33 -18.76 -26.52
C ALA A 186 6.50 -18.85 -25.53
N SER A 187 6.24 -18.94 -24.22
CA SER A 187 7.29 -18.89 -23.18
C SER A 187 7.77 -20.25 -22.68
N LEU A 188 6.91 -21.28 -22.67
CA LEU A 188 7.24 -22.59 -22.11
C LEU A 188 7.88 -23.50 -23.15
N LEU A 189 9.10 -23.95 -22.86
CA LEU A 189 9.84 -24.89 -23.72
C LEU A 189 9.10 -26.24 -23.91
N ASN A 190 8.31 -26.65 -22.91
CA ASN A 190 7.57 -27.91 -22.90
C ASN A 190 6.04 -27.70 -22.76
N TYR A 191 5.50 -26.61 -23.32
CA TYR A 191 4.08 -26.25 -23.21
C TYR A 191 3.12 -27.44 -23.40
N GLU A 192 3.27 -28.22 -24.48
CA GLU A 192 2.41 -29.37 -24.79
C GLU A 192 2.46 -30.47 -23.71
N GLN A 193 3.62 -30.67 -23.07
CA GLN A 193 3.76 -31.59 -21.94
C GLN A 193 3.11 -31.00 -20.68
N ALA A 194 3.31 -29.71 -20.45
CA ALA A 194 2.86 -28.98 -19.28
C ALA A 194 1.32 -28.88 -19.19
N LEU A 195 0.61 -28.89 -20.32
CA LEU A 195 -0.86 -28.95 -20.37
C LEU A 195 -1.45 -30.07 -19.49
N ALA A 196 -0.77 -31.22 -19.42
CA ALA A 196 -1.22 -32.36 -18.63
C ALA A 196 -1.04 -32.18 -17.10
N TRP A 197 -0.33 -31.14 -16.67
CA TRP A 197 0.00 -30.83 -15.28
C TRP A 197 -0.78 -29.65 -14.71
N ARG A 198 -1.67 -29.05 -15.50
CA ARG A 198 -2.53 -27.95 -15.03
C ARG A 198 -3.49 -28.44 -13.96
N THR A 199 -3.68 -27.61 -12.95
CA THR A 199 -4.63 -27.87 -11.86
C THR A 199 -5.87 -27.01 -11.99
N SER A 200 -6.91 -27.34 -11.23
CA SER A 200 -7.95 -26.35 -10.94
C SER A 200 -7.32 -25.12 -10.30
N ARG A 201 -7.95 -23.95 -10.47
CA ARG A 201 -7.60 -22.68 -9.80
C ARG A 201 -7.81 -22.80 -8.29
N THR A 202 -7.04 -23.64 -7.62
CA THR A 202 -7.00 -23.74 -6.17
C THR A 202 -5.95 -22.74 -5.74
N GLY A 203 -6.38 -21.55 -5.33
CA GLY A 203 -5.52 -20.75 -4.47
C GLY A 203 -5.18 -21.63 -3.27
N ASP A 204 -3.91 -21.65 -2.87
CA ASP A 204 -3.57 -22.08 -1.52
C ASP A 204 -4.54 -21.33 -0.61
N LEU A 205 -5.51 -22.06 -0.05
CA LEU A 205 -6.46 -21.46 0.86
C LEU A 205 -5.64 -21.17 2.10
N TYR A 206 -4.96 -20.01 2.13
CA TYR A 206 -4.95 -19.22 3.34
C TYR A 206 -6.39 -19.25 3.78
N ALA A 207 -6.66 -19.98 4.86
CA ALA A 207 -8.00 -20.13 5.36
C ALA A 207 -8.53 -18.69 5.42
N PRO A 208 -9.55 -18.32 4.61
CA PRO A 208 -10.21 -17.05 4.87
C PRO A 208 -10.52 -17.12 6.36
N GLU A 209 -10.12 -16.10 7.14
CA GLU A 209 -10.45 -16.02 8.57
C GLU A 209 -11.85 -16.59 8.70
N THR A 210 -11.97 -17.77 9.32
CA THR A 210 -13.12 -18.65 9.09
C THR A 210 -14.38 -17.88 9.45
N ALA A 211 -15.06 -17.37 8.42
CA ALA A 211 -16.13 -16.43 8.65
C ALA A 211 -17.26 -17.21 9.34
N PRO A 212 -17.77 -16.72 10.49
CA PRO A 212 -18.89 -17.37 11.13
C PRO A 212 -20.10 -17.43 10.19
N LEU A 213 -20.92 -18.47 10.34
CA LEU A 213 -22.09 -18.78 9.51
C LEU A 213 -23.18 -17.68 9.46
N ALA A 214 -23.02 -16.58 10.21
CA ALA A 214 -23.88 -15.41 10.19
C ALA A 214 -23.02 -14.16 10.00
N PHE A 215 -23.05 -13.60 8.81
CA PHE A 215 -22.28 -12.41 8.45
C PHE A 215 -23.21 -11.19 8.38
N PRO A 216 -22.86 -10.04 9.01
CA PRO A 216 -23.53 -8.77 8.76
C PRO A 216 -23.41 -8.36 7.28
N GLY A 217 -24.52 -8.24 6.56
CA GLY A 217 -24.53 -7.94 5.12
C GLY A 217 -25.04 -9.08 4.22
N ASP A 218 -25.55 -10.18 4.81
CA ASP A 218 -26.25 -11.20 4.02
C ASP A 218 -27.53 -10.65 3.36
N THR A 219 -28.01 -11.34 2.33
CA THR A 219 -29.24 -10.97 1.60
C THR A 219 -30.52 -11.49 2.27
N LEU A 220 -30.42 -12.16 3.42
CA LEU A 220 -31.55 -12.80 4.10
C LEU A 220 -32.33 -11.83 4.99
N ARG A 221 -31.69 -10.75 5.45
CA ARG A 221 -32.32 -9.73 6.31
C ARG A 221 -31.72 -8.33 6.06
N PRO A 222 -32.43 -7.25 6.45
CA PRO A 222 -31.85 -5.91 6.41
C PRO A 222 -30.72 -5.75 7.42
N TRP A 223 -29.59 -5.23 6.93
CA TRP A 223 -28.45 -4.83 7.74
C TRP A 223 -28.25 -3.32 7.66
N PHE A 224 -27.69 -2.78 8.73
CA PHE A 224 -27.41 -1.37 8.89
C PHE A 224 -26.05 -1.22 9.55
N LYS A 225 -25.32 -0.16 9.24
CA LYS A 225 -23.99 0.07 9.78
C LYS A 225 -23.79 1.50 10.26
N THR A 226 -22.91 1.65 11.23
CA THR A 226 -22.44 2.94 11.73
C THR A 226 -20.92 2.87 11.87
N SER A 227 -20.26 3.96 11.51
CA SER A 227 -18.81 4.13 11.63
C SER A 227 -18.50 4.88 12.93
N LEU A 228 -17.67 4.29 13.80
CA LEU A 228 -17.35 4.81 15.13
C LEU A 228 -15.84 4.99 15.29
N ARG A 229 -15.41 6.13 15.86
CA ARG A 229 -13.99 6.50 15.97
C ARG A 229 -13.37 6.29 17.34
N PHE A 230 -14.15 6.40 18.42
CA PHE A 230 -13.62 6.37 19.79
C PHE A 230 -14.25 5.27 20.63
N SER A 231 -13.45 4.56 21.43
CA SER A 231 -13.96 3.60 22.40
C SER A 231 -14.81 4.28 23.48
N GLY A 232 -15.88 3.62 23.93
CA GLY A 232 -16.76 4.15 24.96
C GLY A 232 -18.21 3.72 24.81
N LEU A 233 -19.09 4.33 25.60
CA LEU A 233 -20.53 4.06 25.55
C LEU A 233 -21.17 4.81 24.38
N TYR A 234 -21.95 4.08 23.59
CA TYR A 234 -22.80 4.62 22.52
C TYR A 234 -24.25 4.24 22.74
N LYS A 235 -25.16 5.08 22.20
CA LYS A 235 -26.60 4.84 22.21
C LYS A 235 -27.20 4.99 20.82
N VAL A 236 -28.19 4.16 20.57
CA VAL A 236 -29.19 4.35 19.51
C VAL A 236 -30.47 4.81 20.18
N THR A 237 -31.06 5.91 19.71
CA THR A 237 -32.35 6.43 20.17
C THR A 237 -33.38 6.38 19.05
N ARG A 238 -34.66 6.52 19.39
CA ARG A 238 -35.73 6.61 18.38
C ARG A 238 -35.51 7.75 17.37
N ALA A 239 -34.89 8.84 17.81
CA ALA A 239 -34.51 9.98 16.99
C ALA A 239 -33.34 9.71 16.02
N ASP A 240 -32.48 8.73 16.30
CA ASP A 240 -31.40 8.29 15.39
C ASP A 240 -31.94 7.51 14.20
N LEU A 241 -33.15 6.95 14.33
CA LEU A 241 -33.78 6.08 13.35
C LEU A 241 -34.82 6.84 12.49
N GLN A 242 -34.67 8.15 12.36
CA GLN A 242 -35.53 9.01 11.55
C GLN A 242 -35.07 8.98 10.08
N GLY A 243 -35.46 7.93 9.36
CA GLY A 243 -35.21 7.79 7.93
C GLY A 243 -36.04 6.65 7.35
N ALA A 244 -36.49 6.79 6.10
CA ALA A 244 -37.33 5.77 5.46
C ALA A 244 -36.60 4.41 5.41
N ASP A 245 -35.30 4.41 5.11
CA ASP A 245 -34.48 3.20 5.09
C ASP A 245 -34.27 2.59 6.48
N LEU A 246 -34.33 3.39 7.55
CA LEU A 246 -34.15 2.94 8.94
C LEU A 246 -35.46 2.47 9.61
N ALA A 247 -36.59 2.56 8.91
CA ALA A 247 -37.90 2.15 9.42
C ALA A 247 -37.95 0.72 10.00
N PRO A 248 -37.21 -0.28 9.45
CA PRO A 248 -37.14 -1.61 10.06
C PRO A 248 -36.57 -1.59 11.48
N LEU A 249 -35.55 -0.78 11.76
CA LEU A 249 -35.02 -0.62 13.12
C LEU A 249 -35.98 0.16 14.01
N ALA A 250 -36.57 1.23 13.48
CA ALA A 250 -37.43 2.14 14.24
C ALA A 250 -38.75 1.53 14.72
N SER A 251 -39.23 0.50 14.03
CA SER A 251 -40.52 -0.17 14.31
C SER A 251 -40.36 -1.57 14.92
N ALA A 252 -39.12 -2.04 15.08
CA ALA A 252 -38.86 -3.34 15.66
C ALA A 252 -39.07 -3.35 17.18
N PRO A 253 -39.53 -4.47 17.75
CA PRO A 253 -39.51 -4.65 19.19
C PRO A 253 -38.08 -4.49 19.73
N PRO A 254 -37.85 -3.67 20.77
CA PRO A 254 -36.50 -3.44 21.30
C PRO A 254 -35.76 -4.71 21.69
N ALA A 255 -36.49 -5.75 22.14
CA ALA A 255 -35.95 -7.07 22.46
C ALA A 255 -35.28 -7.79 21.26
N ARG A 256 -35.63 -7.42 20.02
CA ARG A 256 -35.09 -8.02 18.78
C ARG A 256 -33.97 -7.21 18.13
N LEU A 257 -33.67 -6.01 18.64
CA LEU A 257 -32.54 -5.21 18.18
C LEU A 257 -31.22 -5.88 18.58
N GLN A 258 -30.33 -6.01 17.61
CA GLN A 258 -29.02 -6.64 17.75
C GLN A 258 -27.92 -5.69 17.30
N VAL A 259 -26.80 -5.71 18.01
CA VAL A 259 -25.57 -4.99 17.64
C VAL A 259 -24.47 -6.01 17.40
N TRP A 260 -23.67 -5.81 16.36
CA TRP A 260 -22.65 -6.74 15.92
C TRP A 260 -21.34 -6.00 15.60
N LYS A 261 -20.22 -6.67 15.84
CA LYS A 261 -18.86 -6.24 15.48
C LYS A 261 -18.06 -7.47 15.09
N ASP A 262 -17.30 -7.42 14.00
CA ASP A 262 -16.39 -8.50 13.58
C ASP A 262 -17.07 -9.89 13.52
N GLY A 263 -18.28 -9.94 12.96
CA GLY A 263 -19.08 -11.16 12.86
C GLY A 263 -19.65 -11.69 14.19
N GLN A 264 -19.48 -10.98 15.31
CA GLN A 264 -19.96 -11.37 16.63
C GLN A 264 -21.01 -10.40 17.17
N GLN A 265 -22.07 -10.93 17.78
CA GLN A 265 -23.05 -10.12 18.47
C GLN A 265 -22.47 -9.59 19.78
N ILE A 266 -22.65 -8.30 20.06
CA ILE A 266 -22.21 -7.68 21.31
C ILE A 266 -23.40 -7.38 22.24
N PRO A 267 -23.24 -7.51 23.57
CA PRO A 267 -24.29 -7.19 24.52
C PRO A 267 -24.67 -5.71 24.53
N ALA A 268 -25.97 -5.43 24.53
CA ALA A 268 -26.52 -4.08 24.70
C ALA A 268 -27.45 -3.98 25.93
N HIS A 269 -27.58 -2.81 26.51
CA HIS A 269 -28.53 -2.49 27.57
C HIS A 269 -29.65 -1.62 26.98
N PHE A 270 -30.88 -2.11 27.03
CA PHE A 270 -32.05 -1.33 26.64
C PHE A 270 -32.58 -0.54 27.84
N ILE A 271 -32.73 0.77 27.66
CA ILE A 271 -33.28 1.71 28.62
C ILE A 271 -34.65 2.11 28.10
N GLY A 272 -35.69 1.73 28.82
CA GLY A 272 -37.08 1.94 28.42
C GLY A 272 -38.05 1.23 29.35
N ASP A 273 -39.32 1.16 28.97
CA ASP A 273 -40.36 0.48 29.75
C ASP A 273 -40.48 -1.03 29.43
N ASN A 274 -39.67 -1.51 28.48
CA ASN A 274 -39.64 -2.88 27.96
C ASN A 274 -40.93 -3.32 27.24
N ASP A 275 -41.68 -2.38 26.68
CA ASP A 275 -42.77 -2.70 25.77
C ASP A 275 -42.26 -3.15 24.38
N ALA A 276 -43.17 -3.31 23.43
CA ALA A 276 -42.85 -3.74 22.07
C ALA A 276 -42.55 -2.56 21.12
N SER A 277 -42.62 -1.33 21.61
CA SER A 277 -42.45 -0.10 20.86
C SER A 277 -41.06 0.48 21.17
N PHE A 278 -40.49 1.25 20.25
CA PHE A 278 -39.29 2.03 20.56
C PHE A 278 -39.69 3.51 20.55
N GLU A 279 -39.73 4.13 21.73
CA GLU A 279 -40.32 5.44 21.97
C GLU A 279 -39.28 6.54 22.26
N ASP A 280 -39.74 7.79 22.25
CA ASP A 280 -38.90 8.93 22.62
C ASP A 280 -38.53 8.88 24.11
N GLY A 281 -37.23 9.02 24.41
CA GLY A 281 -36.69 8.89 25.77
C GLY A 281 -36.08 7.51 26.06
N GLU A 282 -36.30 6.54 25.18
CA GLU A 282 -35.69 5.22 25.26
C GLU A 282 -34.36 5.16 24.49
N ALA A 283 -33.52 4.19 24.84
CA ALA A 283 -32.23 4.01 24.18
C ALA A 283 -31.72 2.56 24.24
N LEU A 284 -31.08 2.12 23.16
CA LEU A 284 -30.23 0.94 23.14
C LEU A 284 -28.77 1.36 23.34
N VAL A 285 -28.19 1.03 24.49
CA VAL A 285 -26.82 1.40 24.87
C VAL A 285 -25.87 0.21 24.69
N PHE A 286 -24.72 0.42 24.08
CA PHE A 286 -23.66 -0.60 23.99
C PHE A 286 -22.29 0.03 24.25
N TYR A 287 -21.30 -0.79 24.58
CA TYR A 287 -19.92 -0.36 24.66
C TYR A 287 -19.23 -0.66 23.32
N ALA A 288 -18.65 0.35 22.70
CA ALA A 288 -17.83 0.21 21.52
C ALA A 288 -16.36 0.14 21.94
N ASP A 289 -15.68 -0.91 21.54
CA ASP A 289 -14.23 -1.07 21.61
C ASP A 289 -13.65 -0.86 20.21
N ILE A 290 -13.07 0.30 19.96
CA ILE A 290 -12.56 0.68 18.64
C ILE A 290 -11.11 0.22 18.53
N ALA A 291 -10.85 -0.60 17.52
CA ALA A 291 -9.51 -1.05 17.15
C ALA A 291 -9.17 -0.49 15.75
N PRO A 292 -8.63 0.74 15.65
CA PRO A 292 -8.29 1.32 14.36
C PRO A 292 -7.29 0.44 13.61
N SER A 293 -7.41 0.43 12.28
CA SER A 293 -6.47 -0.26 11.39
C SER A 293 -5.60 0.75 10.67
N ILE A 294 -4.45 0.36 10.13
CA ILE A 294 -3.58 1.26 9.35
C ILE A 294 -4.32 1.98 8.20
N TYR A 295 -5.45 1.41 7.75
CA TYR A 295 -6.29 1.96 6.68
C TYR A 295 -7.40 2.90 7.16
N SER A 296 -7.85 2.79 8.42
CA SER A 296 -8.96 3.59 8.92
C SER A 296 -8.92 3.79 10.43
N ASP A 297 -9.22 5.03 10.84
CA ASP A 297 -9.44 5.40 12.25
C ASP A 297 -10.77 4.88 12.81
N ASN A 298 -11.67 4.40 11.95
CA ASN A 298 -13.02 4.02 12.35
C ASN A 298 -13.20 2.50 12.35
N ASP A 299 -13.97 2.02 13.32
CA ASP A 299 -14.56 0.68 13.31
C ASP A 299 -16.01 0.73 12.88
N ILE A 300 -16.45 -0.36 12.25
CA ILE A 300 -17.83 -0.52 11.80
C ILE A 300 -18.61 -1.40 12.78
N TYR A 301 -19.76 -0.89 13.21
CA TYR A 301 -20.73 -1.61 14.01
C TYR A 301 -22.00 -1.81 13.21
N TRP A 302 -22.50 -3.03 13.26
CA TRP A 302 -23.65 -3.46 12.49
C TRP A 302 -24.89 -3.58 13.38
N LEU A 303 -26.04 -3.18 12.84
CA LEU A 303 -27.34 -3.20 13.49
C LEU A 303 -28.30 -4.02 12.63
N THR A 304 -29.15 -4.83 13.26
CA THR A 304 -30.20 -5.57 12.57
C THR A 304 -31.37 -5.90 13.51
N VAL A 305 -32.47 -6.37 12.93
CA VAL A 305 -33.61 -6.96 13.64
C VAL A 305 -33.50 -8.47 13.49
N GLY A 306 -32.91 -9.14 14.49
CA GLY A 306 -32.63 -10.56 14.39
C GLY A 306 -33.85 -11.44 14.65
N ASP A 307 -33.85 -12.68 14.13
CA ASP A 307 -34.87 -13.72 14.37
C ASP A 307 -34.99 -14.16 15.82
N THR A 308 -33.93 -13.97 16.58
CA THR A 308 -33.83 -14.25 18.01
C THR A 308 -33.73 -12.94 18.81
N ALA A 309 -33.97 -13.04 20.12
CA ALA A 309 -33.69 -11.95 21.04
C ALA A 309 -32.22 -11.49 20.89
N GLY A 310 -32.00 -10.18 20.98
CA GLY A 310 -30.64 -9.64 20.95
C GLY A 310 -29.89 -9.92 22.25
N MET A 311 -28.56 -10.04 22.17
CA MET A 311 -27.71 -10.19 23.35
C MET A 311 -27.85 -8.96 24.26
N ARG A 312 -28.01 -9.18 25.57
CA ARG A 312 -28.17 -8.12 26.56
C ARG A 312 -27.06 -8.16 27.61
N MET A 313 -26.66 -6.99 28.09
CA MET A 313 -25.69 -6.88 29.18
C MET A 313 -26.21 -7.56 30.44
N THR A 314 -25.34 -8.29 31.13
CA THR A 314 -25.66 -8.83 32.46
C THR A 314 -25.58 -7.73 33.52
N THR A 315 -26.21 -7.94 34.67
CA THR A 315 -26.21 -6.98 35.78
C THR A 315 -25.44 -7.51 36.99
N VAL A 316 -24.70 -6.64 37.67
CA VAL A 316 -24.07 -6.95 38.96
C VAL A 316 -24.34 -5.86 39.99
N ASN A 317 -24.65 -6.26 41.22
CA ASN A 317 -24.87 -5.32 42.32
C ASN A 317 -23.56 -4.65 42.78
N ALA A 318 -23.56 -3.33 42.81
CA ALA A 318 -22.45 -2.46 43.22
C ALA A 318 -22.83 -1.50 44.36
N THR A 319 -23.81 -1.87 45.21
CA THR A 319 -24.17 -1.07 46.38
C THR A 319 -22.95 -0.77 47.27
N PRO A 320 -22.72 0.51 47.64
CA PRO A 320 -21.67 0.89 48.60
C PRO A 320 -21.82 0.14 49.93
N ALA A 321 -20.72 -0.33 50.52
CA ALA A 321 -20.73 -1.11 51.77
C ALA A 321 -19.55 -0.81 52.71
N GLY A 322 -19.11 0.45 52.78
CA GLY A 322 -18.15 0.94 53.77
C GLY A 322 -16.69 0.53 53.51
N ALA A 323 -16.26 0.48 52.25
CA ALA A 323 -14.85 0.23 51.91
C ALA A 323 -14.02 1.53 51.83
N VAL A 324 -12.69 1.40 51.69
CA VAL A 324 -11.80 2.55 51.42
C VAL A 324 -12.25 3.21 50.11
N THR A 325 -12.56 4.50 50.20
CA THR A 325 -12.89 5.34 49.04
C THR A 325 -11.60 5.84 48.40
N ASP A 326 -11.44 5.60 47.10
CA ASP A 326 -10.34 6.20 46.35
C ASP A 326 -10.74 7.59 45.86
N ASN A 327 -10.06 8.62 46.37
CA ASN A 327 -10.31 10.01 46.00
C ASN A 327 -9.41 10.48 44.84
N TRP A 328 -8.45 9.65 44.40
CA TRP A 328 -7.51 9.97 43.32
C TRP A 328 -7.27 8.73 42.46
N LEU A 329 -8.01 8.64 41.35
CA LEU A 329 -7.94 7.49 40.46
C LEU A 329 -6.69 7.55 39.58
N PRO A 330 -6.05 6.40 39.30
CA PRO A 330 -5.05 6.34 38.25
C PRO A 330 -5.70 6.68 36.90
N ALA A 331 -4.95 7.37 36.06
CA ALA A 331 -5.31 7.73 34.70
C ALA A 331 -4.08 7.54 33.81
N SER A 332 -4.31 7.18 32.56
CA SER A 332 -3.27 7.14 31.52
C SER A 332 -3.85 7.76 30.27
N MET A 333 -3.12 8.68 29.66
CA MET A 333 -3.54 9.36 28.44
C MET A 333 -2.47 9.18 27.38
N HIS A 334 -2.89 8.73 26.20
CA HIS A 334 -2.09 8.64 24.98
C HIS A 334 -2.23 9.92 24.17
N PHE A 335 -1.12 10.39 23.61
CA PHE A 335 -1.06 11.56 22.74
C PHE A 335 -0.22 11.26 21.50
N GLU A 336 -0.81 11.46 20.34
CA GLU A 336 -0.21 11.21 19.04
C GLU A 336 -0.90 12.08 17.97
N GLN A 337 -0.15 12.45 16.94
CA GLN A 337 -0.71 12.94 15.68
C GLN A 337 0.09 12.32 14.53
N ASP A 338 -0.60 11.90 13.47
CA ASP A 338 0.02 11.25 12.31
C ASP A 338 0.27 12.31 11.22
N LEU A 339 1.22 13.24 11.39
CA LEU A 339 1.34 14.39 10.48
C LEU A 339 2.28 14.18 9.29
N THR A 340 3.33 13.38 9.48
CA THR A 340 4.38 13.16 8.49
C THR A 340 4.46 11.68 8.14
N TYR A 341 4.33 11.35 6.87
CA TYR A 341 4.52 9.99 6.36
C TYR A 341 5.91 9.84 5.74
N LEU A 342 6.64 8.79 6.10
CA LEU A 342 7.99 8.51 5.60
C LEU A 342 8.08 7.09 5.04
N HIS A 343 7.96 6.98 3.72
CA HIS A 343 7.89 5.71 3.00
C HIS A 343 9.19 4.88 3.06
N ASP A 344 10.33 5.43 3.46
CA ASP A 344 11.63 4.74 3.50
C ASP A 344 11.99 4.23 4.91
N LEU A 345 11.29 4.71 5.94
CA LEU A 345 11.58 4.31 7.32
C LEU A 345 11.05 2.90 7.62
N PRO A 346 11.84 2.06 8.32
CA PRO A 346 11.46 0.67 8.57
C PRO A 346 10.18 0.59 9.42
N PHE A 347 9.49 -0.55 9.30
CA PHE A 347 8.44 -0.94 10.24
C PHE A 347 9.02 -1.00 11.65
N GLY A 348 8.89 0.09 12.41
CA GLY A 348 9.44 0.19 13.75
C GLY A 348 8.70 -0.72 14.74
N GLY A 349 8.98 -2.01 14.79
CA GLY A 349 8.43 -2.93 15.79
C GLY A 349 6.90 -2.87 15.95
N ASN A 350 6.39 -3.15 17.17
CA ASN A 350 4.96 -3.22 17.49
C ASN A 350 4.22 -1.85 17.47
N SER A 351 4.55 -0.92 16.57
CA SER A 351 3.67 0.24 16.33
C SER A 351 2.46 -0.19 15.50
N PRO A 352 1.21 0.11 15.93
CA PRO A 352 0.03 -0.16 15.13
C PRO A 352 -0.06 0.72 13.88
N TYR A 353 0.80 1.75 13.73
CA TYR A 353 0.78 2.72 12.63
C TYR A 353 2.17 2.83 11.98
N PRO A 354 2.42 2.11 10.88
CA PRO A 354 3.72 2.17 10.22
C PRO A 354 3.90 3.55 9.58
N ARG A 355 5.09 4.14 9.80
CA ARG A 355 5.65 5.25 9.01
C ARG A 355 4.98 6.61 9.14
N TRP A 356 4.04 6.78 10.07
CA TRP A 356 3.45 8.07 10.43
C TRP A 356 4.10 8.63 11.70
N TYR A 357 4.40 9.92 11.70
CA TYR A 357 5.03 10.60 12.83
C TYR A 357 4.42 11.96 13.09
N TRP A 358 4.47 12.40 14.34
CA TRP A 358 3.93 13.67 14.79
C TRP A 358 4.83 14.84 14.40
N SER A 359 6.06 14.87 14.93
CA SER A 359 6.91 16.06 14.84
C SER A 359 8.34 15.69 14.48
N LYS A 360 8.89 16.35 13.46
CA LYS A 360 10.31 16.27 13.09
C LYS A 360 11.15 17.11 14.06
N LEU A 361 12.25 16.53 14.52
CA LEU A 361 13.28 17.16 15.33
C LEU A 361 14.59 17.08 14.55
N SER A 362 15.36 18.17 14.53
CA SER A 362 16.66 18.24 13.85
C SER A 362 17.61 19.09 14.66
N SER A 363 18.77 18.57 15.04
CA SER A 363 19.75 19.28 15.88
C SER A 363 20.22 20.61 15.28
N LEU A 364 20.12 20.79 13.95
CA LEU A 364 20.50 22.01 13.24
C LEU A 364 19.33 22.93 12.90
N PHE A 365 18.23 22.40 12.37
CA PHE A 365 17.15 23.20 11.79
C PHE A 365 15.95 23.36 12.72
N THR A 366 15.66 22.35 13.54
CA THR A 366 14.52 22.33 14.47
C THR A 366 14.96 21.66 15.77
N PRO A 367 15.82 22.32 16.57
CA PRO A 367 16.50 21.67 17.70
C PRO A 367 15.57 21.40 18.88
N SER A 368 14.33 21.93 18.85
CA SER A 368 13.36 21.73 19.90
C SER A 368 11.93 21.76 19.36
N VAL A 369 11.12 20.79 19.77
CA VAL A 369 9.66 20.80 19.56
C VAL A 369 8.96 20.76 20.92
N THR A 370 7.77 21.35 21.02
CA THR A 370 6.96 21.30 22.24
C THR A 370 5.54 20.93 21.90
N GLU A 371 5.13 19.77 22.41
CA GLU A 371 3.75 19.30 22.33
C GLU A 371 3.02 19.58 23.64
N TYR A 372 1.69 19.61 23.59
CA TYR A 372 0.88 19.98 24.75
C TYR A 372 -0.09 18.87 25.17
N ALA A 373 -0.02 18.48 26.44
CA ALA A 373 -0.92 17.53 27.07
C ALA A 373 -1.92 18.24 27.98
N ALA A 374 -3.20 18.28 27.59
CA ALA A 374 -4.27 18.82 28.43
C ALA A 374 -4.75 17.75 29.44
N LEU A 375 -4.45 17.96 30.72
CA LEU A 375 -4.78 17.02 31.79
C LEU A 375 -5.99 17.50 32.60
N PRO A 376 -6.81 16.57 33.12
CA PRO A 376 -7.87 16.88 34.07
C PRO A 376 -7.29 17.32 35.42
N THR A 377 -8.12 17.46 36.47
CA THR A 377 -7.65 17.84 37.80
C THR A 377 -6.68 16.80 38.36
N VAL A 378 -5.39 17.12 38.37
CA VAL A 378 -4.30 16.23 38.80
C VAL A 378 -4.21 16.21 40.33
N ALA A 379 -3.83 15.07 40.92
CA ALA A 379 -3.66 14.92 42.36
C ALA A 379 -2.64 15.89 42.95
N SER A 380 -3.05 16.59 44.02
CA SER A 380 -2.20 17.53 44.76
C SER A 380 -1.29 16.87 45.79
N SER A 381 -1.53 15.60 46.13
CA SER A 381 -0.64 14.79 46.96
C SER A 381 0.63 14.40 46.20
N SER A 382 1.72 14.11 46.92
CA SER A 382 2.96 13.60 46.29
C SER A 382 2.77 12.19 45.74
N TYR A 383 3.13 11.98 44.47
CA TYR A 383 3.24 10.67 43.82
C TYR A 383 4.21 10.78 42.63
N THR A 384 4.55 9.63 42.04
CA THR A 384 5.35 9.56 40.81
C THR A 384 4.43 9.21 39.65
N ALA A 385 4.32 10.14 38.69
CA ALA A 385 3.72 9.89 37.39
C ALA A 385 4.78 9.25 36.46
N SER A 386 4.35 8.73 35.31
CA SER A 386 5.27 8.21 34.29
C SER A 386 4.93 8.79 32.92
N LEU A 387 5.97 9.19 32.18
CA LEU A 387 5.89 9.60 30.78
C LEU A 387 6.64 8.57 29.93
N THR A 388 5.96 7.86 29.05
CA THR A 388 6.60 7.04 28.02
C THR A 388 6.67 7.84 26.74
N VAL A 389 7.85 7.99 26.15
CA VAL A 389 8.03 8.66 24.86
C VAL A 389 8.56 7.66 23.86
N ARG A 390 8.01 7.70 22.64
CA ARG A 390 8.49 6.91 21.50
C ARG A 390 8.95 7.84 20.39
N MET A 391 10.14 7.55 19.87
CA MET A 391 10.79 8.27 18.79
C MET A 391 11.20 7.30 17.68
N MET A 392 11.46 7.85 16.50
CA MET A 392 12.08 7.16 15.38
C MET A 392 13.35 7.91 14.96
N GLY A 393 14.45 7.18 14.78
CA GLY A 393 15.67 7.73 14.16
C GLY A 393 15.44 8.09 12.70
N GLY A 394 15.84 9.29 12.30
CA GLY A 394 15.75 9.80 10.93
C GLY A 394 17.07 9.80 10.17
N THR A 395 18.20 9.74 10.88
CA THR A 395 19.55 9.63 10.33
C THR A 395 20.15 8.27 10.68
N ASP A 396 21.14 7.84 9.89
CA ASP A 396 21.98 6.68 10.20
C ASP A 396 23.40 7.01 9.70
N VAL A 397 24.25 7.45 10.62
CA VAL A 397 25.64 7.84 10.31
C VAL A 397 26.64 6.88 10.96
N ALA A 398 27.89 6.88 10.51
CA ALA A 398 28.90 5.96 11.03
C ALA A 398 29.25 6.13 12.52
N ALA A 399 28.88 7.26 13.13
CA ALA A 399 29.06 7.50 14.56
C ALA A 399 27.95 6.79 15.35
N SER A 400 28.28 6.15 16.48
CA SER A 400 27.33 5.39 17.30
C SER A 400 27.49 5.70 18.79
N PRO A 401 26.43 6.12 19.52
CA PRO A 401 25.09 6.45 19.01
C PRO A 401 25.09 7.72 18.15
N ASP A 402 24.08 7.89 17.29
CA ASP A 402 23.87 9.09 16.47
C ASP A 402 22.66 9.95 16.86
N HIS A 403 21.84 9.51 17.82
CA HIS A 403 20.69 10.27 18.32
C HIS A 403 20.79 10.61 19.81
N HIS A 404 20.51 11.85 20.18
CA HIS A 404 20.40 12.30 21.57
C HIS A 404 19.30 13.36 21.74
N VAL A 405 18.19 12.96 22.37
CA VAL A 405 17.02 13.82 22.60
C VAL A 405 16.73 13.97 24.09
N ARG A 406 16.75 15.20 24.60
CA ARG A 406 16.36 15.54 25.97
C ARG A 406 14.85 15.73 26.07
N VAL A 407 14.25 15.17 27.11
CA VAL A 407 12.82 15.26 27.40
C VAL A 407 12.58 16.15 28.63
N GLN A 408 11.67 17.11 28.50
CA GLN A 408 11.25 18.01 29.58
C GLN A 408 9.73 18.06 29.73
N VAL A 409 9.26 18.17 30.97
CA VAL A 409 7.84 18.40 31.30
C VAL A 409 7.72 19.74 32.02
N ASN A 410 6.96 20.67 31.43
CA ASN A 410 6.83 22.05 31.90
C ASN A 410 8.18 22.74 32.21
N GLY A 411 9.19 22.48 31.38
CA GLY A 411 10.55 23.02 31.52
C GLY A 411 11.46 22.29 32.52
N GLN A 412 10.96 21.25 33.21
CA GLN A 412 11.79 20.38 34.05
C GLN A 412 12.27 19.17 33.25
N THR A 413 13.58 18.96 33.16
CA THR A 413 14.16 17.75 32.55
C THR A 413 13.77 16.49 33.33
N VAL A 414 13.25 15.49 32.60
CA VAL A 414 12.86 14.19 33.16
C VAL A 414 13.79 13.06 32.72
N GLY A 415 14.54 13.25 31.62
CA GLY A 415 15.59 12.35 31.18
C GLY A 415 16.01 12.61 29.73
N ASP A 416 16.82 11.73 29.18
CA ASP A 416 17.34 11.77 27.82
C ASP A 416 17.08 10.41 27.13
N LEU A 417 16.82 10.46 25.82
CA LEU A 417 16.72 9.34 24.90
C LEU A 417 18.02 9.31 24.09
N ILE A 418 18.72 8.18 24.05
CA ILE A 418 19.97 8.02 23.30
C ILE A 418 19.93 6.68 22.57
N TRP A 419 20.01 6.68 21.25
CA TRP A 419 19.95 5.47 20.43
C TRP A 419 20.73 5.64 19.12
N ASP A 420 20.80 4.57 18.33
CA ASP A 420 21.61 4.50 17.12
C ASP A 420 20.76 4.07 15.92
N GLY A 421 20.91 4.78 14.81
CA GLY A 421 20.35 4.48 13.50
C GLY A 421 18.85 4.72 13.34
N LYS A 422 18.36 4.44 12.12
CA LYS A 422 16.95 4.54 11.72
C LYS A 422 16.09 3.42 12.34
N VAL A 423 15.93 3.42 13.66
CA VAL A 423 15.09 2.47 14.40
C VAL A 423 14.12 3.16 15.34
N GLY A 424 13.02 2.47 15.67
CA GLY A 424 12.08 2.91 16.69
C GLY A 424 12.67 2.74 18.09
N TYR A 425 12.70 3.81 18.88
CA TYR A 425 13.21 3.83 20.24
C TYR A 425 12.15 4.34 21.21
N GLN A 426 11.97 3.65 22.34
CA GLN A 426 11.00 4.04 23.36
C GLN A 426 11.58 3.96 24.76
N GLN A 427 11.22 4.91 25.62
CA GLN A 427 11.66 4.93 27.01
C GLN A 427 10.61 5.54 27.93
N GLN A 428 10.50 4.98 29.14
CA GLN A 428 9.66 5.50 30.21
C GLN A 428 10.49 6.32 31.21
N PHE A 429 9.99 7.50 31.56
CA PHE A 429 10.57 8.43 32.51
C PHE A 429 9.68 8.59 33.74
N ASN A 430 10.30 8.71 34.92
CA ASN A 430 9.60 9.09 36.14
C ASN A 430 9.37 10.60 36.15
N VAL A 431 8.11 11.03 36.28
CA VAL A 431 7.72 12.44 36.35
C VAL A 431 7.25 12.74 37.78
N PRO A 432 7.92 13.63 38.54
CA PRO A 432 7.43 14.00 39.86
C PRO A 432 6.10 14.73 39.74
N SER A 433 5.14 14.47 40.63
CA SER A 433 3.82 15.11 40.54
C SER A 433 3.86 16.64 40.59
N SER A 434 4.92 17.23 41.14
CA SER A 434 5.16 18.68 41.13
C SER A 434 5.48 19.26 39.75
N ALA A 435 5.91 18.43 38.79
CA ALA A 435 6.15 18.85 37.41
C ALA A 435 4.86 18.88 36.58
N LEU A 436 3.77 18.27 37.07
CA LEU A 436 2.46 18.26 36.41
C LEU A 436 1.56 19.35 36.98
N ARG A 437 0.69 19.88 36.13
CA ARG A 437 -0.39 20.80 36.53
C ARG A 437 -1.72 20.38 35.91
N SER A 438 -2.82 20.79 36.53
CA SER A 438 -4.14 20.65 35.91
C SER A 438 -4.22 21.57 34.68
N GLY A 439 -4.88 21.12 33.61
CA GLY A 439 -4.90 21.81 32.32
C GLY A 439 -3.69 21.49 31.46
N GLN A 440 -3.22 22.47 30.69
CA GLN A 440 -2.20 22.26 29.66
C GLN A 440 -0.79 22.07 30.25
N ASN A 441 -0.12 20.97 29.88
CA ASN A 441 1.27 20.66 30.24
C ASN A 441 2.13 20.66 28.96
N ALA A 442 3.29 21.29 29.00
CA ALA A 442 4.24 21.28 27.88
C ALA A 442 5.15 20.07 27.98
N ILE A 443 5.25 19.28 26.90
CA ILE A 443 6.19 18.19 26.71
C ILE A 443 7.18 18.63 25.65
N THR A 444 8.38 19.00 26.08
CA THR A 444 9.42 19.55 25.19
C THR A 444 10.47 18.48 24.92
N LEU A 445 10.73 18.25 23.64
CA LEU A 445 11.81 17.39 23.14
C LEU A 445 12.88 18.30 22.54
N GLN A 446 14.14 18.03 22.86
CA GLN A 446 15.26 18.84 22.41
C GLN A 446 16.38 17.94 21.87
N ALA A 447 16.71 18.06 20.59
CA ALA A 447 17.86 17.38 20.00
C ALA A 447 19.14 18.07 20.48
N ILE A 448 20.05 17.28 21.04
CA ILE A 448 21.29 17.78 21.64
C ILE A 448 22.45 17.50 20.68
N SER A 449 23.06 18.57 20.17
CA SER A 449 24.23 18.48 19.29
C SER A 449 25.52 18.27 20.09
N ASP A 450 25.66 17.15 20.81
CA ASP A 450 26.85 16.83 21.63
C ASP A 450 27.55 15.50 21.26
N LEU A 451 27.00 14.73 20.32
CA LEU A 451 27.56 13.45 19.89
C LEU A 451 28.75 13.64 18.92
N PRO A 452 29.93 13.05 19.19
CA PRO A 452 31.09 13.18 18.31
C PRO A 452 30.88 12.50 16.95
N GLY A 453 31.17 13.21 15.86
CA GLY A 453 31.05 12.66 14.50
C GLY A 453 29.63 12.76 13.90
N VAL A 454 28.66 13.26 14.67
CA VAL A 454 27.29 13.52 14.20
C VAL A 454 27.18 14.98 13.80
N VAL A 455 26.93 15.23 12.51
CA VAL A 455 26.76 16.60 11.97
C VAL A 455 25.31 17.07 12.17
N ILE A 456 24.36 16.19 11.92
CA ILE A 456 22.92 16.41 12.08
C ILE A 456 22.32 15.16 12.72
N ASP A 457 21.50 15.37 13.74
CA ASP A 457 20.66 14.35 14.37
C ASP A 457 19.24 14.70 13.97
N GLU A 458 18.64 13.91 13.08
CA GLU A 458 17.22 14.02 12.78
C GLU A 458 16.45 12.87 13.40
N SER A 459 15.36 13.17 14.09
CA SER A 459 14.49 12.17 14.70
C SER A 459 13.05 12.64 14.69
N TYR A 460 12.12 11.70 14.78
CA TYR A 460 10.69 11.96 14.69
C TYR A 460 9.99 11.50 15.96
N LEU A 461 9.17 12.37 16.56
CA LEU A 461 8.24 11.99 17.61
C LEU A 461 7.13 11.14 17.00
N ASP A 462 6.95 9.93 17.53
CA ASP A 462 5.84 9.05 17.19
C ASP A 462 4.65 9.41 18.11
N TRP A 463 4.72 9.01 19.38
CA TRP A 463 3.73 9.32 20.41
C TRP A 463 4.33 9.45 21.81
N PHE A 464 3.52 9.92 22.76
CA PHE A 464 3.82 9.79 24.19
C PHE A 464 2.59 9.43 25.03
N ASP A 465 2.82 8.61 26.05
CA ASP A 465 1.82 8.24 27.07
C ASP A 465 2.15 8.90 28.40
N LEU A 466 1.16 9.51 29.05
CA LEU A 466 1.30 10.04 30.39
C LEU A 466 0.36 9.30 31.36
N ALA A 467 0.94 8.59 32.34
CA ALA A 467 0.19 7.98 33.44
C ALA A 467 0.34 8.81 34.73
N PHE A 468 -0.78 9.17 35.34
CA PHE A 468 -0.87 10.10 36.47
C PHE A 468 -2.06 9.78 37.39
N ARG A 469 -2.30 10.59 38.43
CA ARG A 469 -3.49 10.48 39.28
C ARG A 469 -4.41 11.68 39.09
N GLN A 470 -5.71 11.42 38.90
CA GLN A 470 -6.74 12.42 38.65
C GLN A 470 -7.86 12.40 39.69
N GLN A 471 -8.53 13.53 39.87
CA GLN A 471 -9.78 13.61 40.64
C GLN A 471 -10.89 12.89 39.86
N PRO A 472 -11.83 12.16 40.50
CA PRO A 472 -12.90 11.44 39.83
C PRO A 472 -14.04 12.39 39.38
N ASN A 473 -13.72 13.44 38.65
CA ASN A 473 -14.71 14.40 38.15
C ASN A 473 -15.17 13.97 36.75
N ALA A 474 -16.48 13.89 36.56
CA ALA A 474 -17.06 13.73 35.23
C ALA A 474 -16.86 14.99 34.39
N SER A 475 -16.59 14.81 33.10
CA SER A 475 -16.56 15.87 32.09
C SER A 475 -17.63 15.53 31.05
N GLY A 476 -18.55 16.45 30.76
CA GLY A 476 -19.68 16.18 29.86
C GLY A 476 -20.57 15.02 30.34
N ASP A 477 -20.82 14.91 31.65
CA ASP A 477 -21.58 13.83 32.30
C ASP A 477 -21.00 12.42 32.14
N ARG A 478 -19.72 12.27 31.83
CA ARG A 478 -19.04 10.98 31.66
C ARG A 478 -17.67 10.91 32.33
N LEU A 479 -17.26 9.71 32.72
CA LEU A 479 -15.91 9.39 33.16
C LEU A 479 -15.62 7.90 32.89
N SER A 480 -14.45 7.62 32.31
CA SER A 480 -13.92 6.25 32.19
C SER A 480 -12.60 6.16 32.93
N PHE A 481 -12.38 5.04 33.62
CA PHE A 481 -11.15 4.84 34.41
C PHE A 481 -10.89 3.36 34.65
N SER A 482 -9.61 3.02 34.88
CA SER A 482 -9.18 1.67 35.25
C SER A 482 -8.55 1.70 36.63
N VAL A 483 -8.64 0.61 37.38
CA VAL A 483 -8.00 0.46 38.69
C VAL A 483 -7.37 -0.90 38.82
N ASP A 484 -6.18 -0.93 39.43
CA ASP A 484 -5.46 -2.17 39.73
C ASP A 484 -5.59 -2.54 41.21
N GLY A 485 -5.59 -3.85 41.47
CA GLY A 485 -5.32 -4.40 42.78
C GLY A 485 -6.25 -5.54 43.16
N ALA A 486 -6.37 -5.74 44.47
CA ALA A 486 -7.20 -6.79 45.04
C ALA A 486 -8.05 -6.26 46.19
N GLY A 487 -9.31 -6.72 46.25
CA GLY A 487 -10.23 -6.50 47.36
C GLY A 487 -11.29 -5.43 47.08
N ARG A 488 -12.15 -5.20 48.08
CA ARG A 488 -13.27 -4.26 47.95
C ARG A 488 -12.78 -2.81 47.93
N ARG A 489 -13.33 -2.03 47.01
CA ARG A 489 -13.09 -0.59 46.85
C ARG A 489 -14.41 0.14 46.63
N GLU A 490 -14.42 1.41 46.98
CA GLU A 490 -15.51 2.32 46.67
C GLU A 490 -15.02 3.50 45.83
N PHE A 491 -15.87 3.91 44.90
CA PHE A 491 -15.62 4.99 43.95
C PHE A 491 -16.69 6.04 44.10
N VAL A 492 -16.30 7.31 44.06
CA VAL A 492 -17.20 8.47 44.09
C VAL A 492 -16.87 9.38 42.92
N VAL A 493 -17.68 9.30 41.87
CA VAL A 493 -17.56 10.18 40.69
C VAL A 493 -18.40 11.43 40.90
N ARG A 494 -17.84 12.60 40.63
CA ARG A 494 -18.41 13.93 40.95
C ARG A 494 -18.70 14.73 39.67
N LYS A 495 -19.28 15.92 39.85
CA LYS A 495 -19.55 16.89 38.76
C LYS A 495 -20.54 16.38 37.70
N LEU A 496 -21.46 15.49 38.08
CA LEU A 496 -22.58 15.06 37.23
C LEU A 496 -23.70 16.09 37.28
N THR A 497 -24.36 16.34 36.16
CA THR A 497 -25.42 17.36 36.07
C THR A 497 -26.83 16.81 36.38
N GLY A 498 -26.96 15.51 36.70
CA GLY A 498 -28.24 14.87 37.08
C GLY A 498 -28.10 13.56 37.85
N GLN A 499 -29.24 12.95 38.20
CA GLN A 499 -29.34 11.78 39.11
C GLN A 499 -29.30 10.41 38.39
N ASP A 500 -29.42 10.39 37.08
CA ASP A 500 -29.58 9.21 36.21
C ASP A 500 -28.23 8.64 35.71
N ALA A 501 -27.25 8.52 36.62
CA ALA A 501 -25.93 8.00 36.26
C ALA A 501 -25.96 6.48 36.04
N LEU A 502 -25.45 6.05 34.89
CA LEU A 502 -25.27 4.65 34.53
C LEU A 502 -23.80 4.29 34.69
N VAL A 503 -23.52 3.10 35.23
CA VAL A 503 -22.15 2.62 35.45
C VAL A 503 -22.02 1.22 34.89
N TYR A 504 -20.96 0.98 34.12
CA TYR A 504 -20.66 -0.30 33.51
C TYR A 504 -19.25 -0.74 33.87
N ASP A 505 -19.08 -2.03 34.14
CA ASP A 505 -17.79 -2.71 34.18
C ASP A 505 -17.46 -3.15 32.75
N VAL A 506 -16.43 -2.55 32.18
CA VAL A 506 -16.00 -2.69 30.78
C VAL A 506 -14.63 -3.36 30.70
N SER A 507 -14.24 -4.08 31.75
CA SER A 507 -12.97 -4.82 31.82
C SER A 507 -12.86 -5.89 30.72
N ASN A 508 -14.00 -6.44 30.30
CA ASN A 508 -14.12 -7.23 29.07
C ASN A 508 -15.06 -6.47 28.11
N PRO A 509 -14.53 -5.75 27.12
CA PRO A 509 -15.33 -4.96 26.19
C PRO A 509 -16.31 -5.79 25.35
N ALA A 510 -16.04 -7.08 25.12
CA ALA A 510 -16.95 -7.99 24.43
C ALA A 510 -18.10 -8.48 25.33
N ALA A 511 -17.99 -8.32 26.65
CA ALA A 511 -19.01 -8.72 27.63
C ALA A 511 -19.19 -7.67 28.74
N PRO A 512 -19.60 -6.44 28.41
CA PRO A 512 -19.80 -5.38 29.39
C PRO A 512 -20.94 -5.73 30.36
N VAL A 513 -20.77 -5.30 31.62
CA VAL A 513 -21.70 -5.61 32.72
C VAL A 513 -22.27 -4.31 33.29
N GLN A 514 -23.58 -4.20 33.37
CA GLN A 514 -24.25 -3.07 34.01
C GLN A 514 -24.15 -3.18 35.54
N LEU A 515 -23.75 -2.10 36.21
CA LEU A 515 -23.73 -2.04 37.66
C LEU A 515 -25.03 -1.46 38.20
N THR A 516 -25.72 -2.23 39.05
CA THR A 516 -26.95 -1.82 39.73
C THR A 516 -26.66 -1.41 41.18
N GLY A 517 -27.55 -0.62 41.79
CA GLY A 517 -27.38 -0.20 43.20
C GLY A 517 -26.38 0.94 43.40
N VAL A 518 -26.02 1.65 42.33
CA VAL A 518 -25.27 2.90 42.35
C VAL A 518 -26.09 3.97 43.09
N GLN A 519 -25.48 4.65 44.06
CA GLN A 519 -26.12 5.72 44.82
C GLN A 519 -25.76 7.08 44.22
N VAL A 520 -26.75 7.83 43.75
CA VAL A 520 -26.54 9.19 43.21
C VAL A 520 -27.15 10.21 44.16
N THR A 521 -26.33 11.17 44.62
CA THR A 521 -26.74 12.19 45.60
C THR A 521 -26.26 13.57 45.15
N THR A 522 -26.83 14.64 45.69
CA THR A 522 -26.27 16.00 45.52
C THR A 522 -24.96 16.14 46.29
N THR A 523 -23.97 16.83 45.74
CA THR A 523 -22.72 17.19 46.41
C THR A 523 -23.02 18.22 47.50
N GLU A 524 -22.76 17.91 48.78
CA GLU A 524 -22.86 18.91 49.86
C GLU A 524 -21.79 20.01 49.68
N ALA A 525 -22.19 21.26 49.91
CA ALA A 525 -21.31 22.42 49.89
C ALA A 525 -20.30 22.34 51.06
N GLY A 526 -19.11 21.78 50.82
CA GLY A 526 -18.10 21.67 51.89
C GLY A 526 -16.83 20.87 51.59
N VAL A 527 -16.73 20.17 50.45
CA VAL A 527 -15.43 19.66 49.99
C VAL A 527 -14.71 20.82 49.31
N PRO A 528 -13.51 21.24 49.77
CA PRO A 528 -12.85 22.41 49.23
C PRO A 528 -12.51 22.17 47.76
N ASP A 529 -13.15 22.93 46.87
CA ASP A 529 -12.63 23.16 45.53
C ASP A 529 -11.30 23.91 45.67
N SER A 530 -10.21 23.30 45.21
CA SER A 530 -8.99 24.04 44.88
C SER A 530 -9.39 25.15 43.89
N PRO A 531 -8.94 26.41 44.06
CA PRO A 531 -9.37 27.50 43.20
C PRO A 531 -9.01 27.20 41.73
N GLU A 532 -10.03 27.25 40.86
CA GLU A 532 -9.83 27.30 39.40
C GLU A 532 -9.03 28.56 39.06
N THR A 533 -7.74 28.40 38.78
CA THR A 533 -6.97 29.45 38.13
C THR A 533 -7.37 29.49 36.66
N ALA A 534 -8.07 30.58 36.30
CA ALA A 534 -8.24 31.21 34.99
C ALA A 534 -8.32 30.32 33.73
N ALA A 535 -9.37 30.57 32.94
CA ALA A 535 -9.58 30.02 31.61
C ALA A 535 -8.30 29.91 30.78
N ALA A 536 -8.04 28.71 30.27
CA ALA A 536 -7.02 28.46 29.28
C ALA A 536 -7.27 29.36 28.04
N PRO A 537 -6.22 29.96 27.44
CA PRO A 537 -6.36 30.53 26.11
C PRO A 537 -6.81 29.43 25.14
N ALA A 538 -7.64 29.80 24.17
CA ALA A 538 -8.12 28.88 23.14
C ALA A 538 -6.91 28.20 22.48
N ALA A 539 -6.86 26.87 22.56
CA ALA A 539 -5.93 26.09 21.77
C ALA A 539 -6.24 26.34 20.28
N PRO A 540 -5.22 26.49 19.41
CA PRO A 540 -5.45 26.28 17.99
C PRO A 540 -6.05 24.88 17.81
N GLU A 541 -7.05 24.76 16.93
CA GLU A 541 -7.70 23.47 16.63
C GLU A 541 -6.62 22.46 16.20
N SER A 542 -6.27 21.53 17.09
CA SER A 542 -5.43 20.38 16.76
C SER A 542 -6.15 19.11 17.21
N THR A 543 -6.20 18.15 16.29
CA THR A 543 -6.89 16.87 16.41
C THR A 543 -6.10 15.93 17.30
N PHE A 544 -6.28 16.02 18.62
CA PHE A 544 -5.68 15.09 19.58
C PHE A 544 -6.22 13.66 19.39
N ARG A 545 -5.36 12.70 19.03
CA ARG A 545 -5.65 11.26 19.14
C ARG A 545 -5.49 10.86 20.60
N SER A 546 -6.57 10.90 21.37
CA SER A 546 -6.61 10.36 22.73
C SER A 546 -7.46 9.10 22.76
N PHE A 547 -6.87 7.97 23.16
CA PHE A 547 -7.58 6.70 23.39
C PHE A 547 -8.49 6.73 24.65
N LEU A 548 -8.55 7.87 25.34
CA LEU A 548 -9.61 8.22 26.27
C LEU A 548 -10.20 9.56 25.82
N PRO A 549 -11.52 9.71 25.69
CA PRO A 549 -12.13 10.90 25.10
C PRO A 549 -11.86 12.13 25.97
N LEU A 550 -10.80 12.87 25.65
CA LEU A 550 -10.67 14.28 25.97
C LEU A 550 -10.74 15.03 24.65
N ILE A 551 -11.96 15.23 24.18
CA ILE A 551 -12.24 16.07 23.01
C ILE A 551 -12.03 17.51 23.44
N GLY A 552 -11.00 18.14 22.85
CA GLY A 552 -10.82 19.59 22.88
C GLY A 552 -12.01 20.30 22.23
N GLY A 553 -12.32 21.50 22.74
CA GLY A 553 -13.23 22.44 22.09
C GLY A 553 -14.54 22.73 22.81
N GLU A 554 -14.95 21.95 23.81
CA GLU A 554 -16.14 22.31 24.60
C GLU A 554 -15.78 23.28 25.73
N THR A 555 -16.49 24.41 25.77
CA THR A 555 -16.54 25.30 26.93
C THR A 555 -16.84 24.48 28.19
N PRO A 556 -16.25 24.79 29.37
CA PRO A 556 -16.51 24.04 30.59
C PRO A 556 -18.02 23.94 30.81
N ALA A 557 -18.57 22.74 30.62
CA ALA A 557 -19.97 22.48 30.92
C ALA A 557 -20.23 22.84 32.39
N ALA A 558 -21.37 23.46 32.68
CA ALA A 558 -21.74 23.90 34.02
C ALA A 558 -21.45 22.81 35.07
N ALA A 559 -20.71 23.19 36.13
CA ALA A 559 -20.30 22.25 37.16
C ALA A 559 -21.53 21.55 37.78
N GLY A 560 -21.70 20.27 37.45
CA GLY A 560 -22.78 19.45 37.98
C GLY A 560 -22.68 19.31 39.50
N ASN A 561 -23.81 19.33 40.19
CA ASN A 561 -23.89 19.22 41.64
C ASN A 561 -24.31 17.82 42.11
N TYR A 562 -24.12 16.78 41.29
CA TYR A 562 -24.36 15.40 41.66
C TYR A 562 -23.07 14.58 41.72
N GLN A 563 -23.11 13.55 42.57
CA GLN A 563 -22.08 12.53 42.70
C GLN A 563 -22.69 11.12 42.60
N ALA A 564 -22.02 10.20 41.93
CA ALA A 564 -22.37 8.78 41.88
C ALA A 564 -21.38 7.95 42.71
N ARG A 565 -21.90 7.12 43.60
CA ARG A 565 -21.12 6.24 44.49
C ARG A 565 -21.46 4.78 44.27
N PHE A 566 -20.45 3.95 44.12
CA PHE A 566 -20.60 2.50 43.97
C PHE A 566 -19.39 1.75 44.56
N GLY A 567 -19.56 0.47 44.86
CA GLY A 567 -18.52 -0.38 45.44
C GLY A 567 -18.40 -1.74 44.75
N ARG A 568 -17.17 -2.15 44.46
CA ARG A 568 -16.85 -3.42 43.77
C ARG A 568 -15.63 -4.10 44.37
N ASN A 569 -15.55 -5.41 44.19
CA ASN A 569 -14.34 -6.17 44.45
C ASN A 569 -13.47 -6.11 43.20
N ILE A 570 -12.26 -5.57 43.34
CA ILE A 570 -11.26 -5.52 42.28
C ILE A 570 -10.41 -6.79 42.36
N ASN A 571 -10.10 -7.38 41.21
CA ASN A 571 -9.20 -8.54 41.09
C ASN A 571 -8.37 -8.40 39.81
N GLY A 572 -7.19 -7.81 39.94
CA GLY A 572 -6.38 -7.38 38.80
C GLY A 572 -6.83 -5.99 38.31
N THR A 573 -6.61 -5.71 37.03
CA THR A 573 -7.06 -4.48 36.37
C THR A 573 -8.56 -4.57 36.12
N THR A 574 -9.32 -3.55 36.52
CA THR A 574 -10.76 -3.47 36.28
C THR A 574 -11.10 -2.08 35.74
N SER A 575 -11.82 -2.04 34.62
CA SER A 575 -12.16 -0.81 33.89
C SER A 575 -13.64 -0.49 34.04
N TYR A 576 -13.97 0.78 34.30
CA TYR A 576 -15.33 1.27 34.44
C TYR A 576 -15.62 2.40 33.46
N ALA A 577 -16.84 2.40 32.93
CA ALA A 577 -17.40 3.51 32.16
C ALA A 577 -18.67 4.02 32.86
N LEU A 578 -18.67 5.31 33.22
CA LEU A 578 -19.80 6.00 33.83
C LEU A 578 -20.30 7.09 32.89
N ALA A 579 -21.61 7.17 32.68
CA ALA A 579 -22.24 8.27 31.95
C ALA A 579 -23.70 8.48 32.37
N ARG A 580 -24.21 9.71 32.27
CA ARG A 580 -25.67 9.94 32.16
C ARG A 580 -26.14 9.60 30.76
N LEU A 581 -27.43 9.28 30.59
CA LEU A 581 -27.97 9.00 29.25
C LEU A 581 -27.71 10.17 28.28
N SER A 582 -27.79 11.42 28.76
CA SER A 582 -27.44 12.62 27.99
C SER A 582 -25.97 12.66 27.53
N GLY A 583 -25.03 12.12 28.32
CA GLY A 583 -23.59 12.12 28.04
C GLY A 583 -23.08 10.91 27.26
N ILE A 584 -23.93 9.91 26.98
CA ILE A 584 -23.60 8.77 26.10
C ILE A 584 -23.62 9.23 24.64
N ASN A 585 -22.57 8.86 23.88
CA ASN A 585 -22.41 9.23 22.48
C ASN A 585 -23.55 8.67 21.62
N ARG A 586 -24.07 9.45 20.66
CA ARG A 586 -25.04 8.92 19.68
C ARG A 586 -24.31 8.20 18.54
N VAL A 587 -24.94 7.20 17.95
CA VAL A 587 -24.48 6.61 16.68
C VAL A 587 -25.01 7.44 15.51
N GLN A 588 -24.17 8.18 14.81
CA GLN A 588 -24.57 8.90 13.59
C GLN A 588 -23.40 9.05 12.61
N PRO A 589 -23.63 8.86 11.29
CA PRO A 589 -24.86 8.36 10.67
C PRO A 589 -25.03 6.84 10.80
N ILE A 590 -26.28 6.36 10.82
CA ILE A 590 -26.59 4.94 10.54
C ILE A 590 -27.01 4.86 9.07
N THR A 591 -26.34 4.00 8.31
CA THR A 591 -26.66 3.75 6.90
C THR A 591 -27.22 2.34 6.73
N ARG A 592 -28.18 2.20 5.82
CA ARG A 592 -28.68 0.88 5.41
C ARG A 592 -27.69 0.27 4.44
N ASP A 593 -27.40 -1.00 4.66
CA ASP A 593 -26.59 -1.80 3.77
C ASP A 593 -27.43 -2.42 2.64
N ILE A 594 -26.83 -2.54 1.45
CA ILE A 594 -27.41 -3.22 0.30
C ILE A 594 -26.65 -4.53 0.14
N GLY A 595 -27.10 -5.58 0.83
CA GLY A 595 -26.39 -6.85 0.86
C GLY A 595 -26.04 -7.40 -0.52
N SER A 596 -24.81 -7.92 -0.62
CA SER A 596 -24.21 -8.53 -1.81
C SER A 596 -23.96 -10.02 -1.58
N ASN A 597 -23.46 -10.71 -2.60
CA ASN A 597 -23.19 -12.15 -2.56
C ASN A 597 -21.87 -12.51 -3.25
N LEU A 598 -20.86 -11.65 -3.13
CA LEU A 598 -19.54 -11.80 -3.76
C LEU A 598 -18.86 -13.12 -3.38
N ARG A 599 -19.15 -13.63 -2.18
CA ARG A 599 -18.66 -14.93 -1.70
C ARG A 599 -19.33 -16.16 -2.35
N ALA A 600 -20.42 -16.00 -3.09
CA ALA A 600 -21.14 -17.11 -3.69
C ALA A 600 -20.34 -17.79 -4.81
N THR A 601 -20.11 -19.10 -4.67
CA THR A 601 -19.39 -19.91 -5.68
C THR A 601 -20.17 -20.10 -6.99
N THR A 602 -21.43 -19.65 -7.04
CA THR A 602 -22.26 -19.66 -8.24
C THR A 602 -22.04 -18.46 -9.16
N ASN A 603 -21.31 -17.45 -8.71
CA ASN A 603 -21.00 -16.26 -9.52
C ASN A 603 -20.10 -16.63 -10.71
N ARG A 604 -20.10 -15.78 -11.75
CA ARG A 604 -19.27 -15.92 -12.96
C ARG A 604 -19.04 -14.55 -13.61
N ALA A 605 -17.80 -14.25 -13.98
CA ALA A 605 -17.42 -13.04 -14.71
C ALA A 605 -15.98 -13.16 -15.21
N ASP A 606 -15.69 -12.54 -16.35
CA ASP A 606 -14.33 -12.40 -16.89
C ASP A 606 -13.74 -11.02 -16.57
N TYR A 607 -14.61 -10.06 -16.27
CA TYR A 607 -14.26 -8.67 -16.02
C TYR A 607 -14.86 -8.22 -14.70
N LEU A 608 -14.01 -8.03 -13.69
CA LEU A 608 -14.36 -7.46 -12.40
C LEU A 608 -14.22 -5.94 -12.50
N LEU A 609 -15.33 -5.21 -12.54
CA LEU A 609 -15.34 -3.75 -12.51
C LEU A 609 -15.63 -3.29 -11.08
N VAL A 610 -14.58 -2.98 -10.34
CA VAL A 610 -14.66 -2.46 -8.97
C VAL A 610 -14.66 -0.94 -9.03
N TYR A 611 -15.68 -0.30 -8.45
CA TYR A 611 -15.83 1.15 -8.48
C TYR A 611 -16.27 1.69 -7.13
N HIS A 612 -15.98 2.95 -6.85
CA HIS A 612 -16.61 3.67 -5.74
C HIS A 612 -17.98 4.22 -6.16
N ALA A 613 -18.97 4.23 -5.27
CA ALA A 613 -20.36 4.63 -5.53
C ALA A 613 -20.52 5.95 -6.31
N ASP A 614 -19.67 6.94 -6.04
CA ASP A 614 -19.66 8.25 -6.73
C ASP A 614 -19.41 8.15 -8.24
N PHE A 615 -18.78 7.07 -8.69
CA PHE A 615 -18.46 6.83 -10.09
C PHE A 615 -19.33 5.77 -10.76
N LYS A 616 -20.38 5.31 -10.07
CA LYS A 616 -21.29 4.26 -10.54
C LYS A 616 -21.84 4.51 -11.95
N ALA A 617 -22.15 5.76 -12.31
CA ALA A 617 -22.67 6.09 -13.64
C ALA A 617 -21.64 5.80 -14.76
N ALA A 618 -20.37 6.18 -14.55
CA ALA A 618 -19.30 5.91 -15.51
C ALA A 618 -18.96 4.41 -15.55
N ALA A 619 -18.97 3.73 -14.39
CA ALA A 619 -18.79 2.28 -14.30
C ALA A 619 -19.88 1.52 -15.09
N GLN A 620 -21.16 1.89 -14.91
CA GLN A 620 -22.29 1.31 -15.64
C GLN A 620 -22.15 1.49 -17.16
N GLN A 621 -21.68 2.66 -17.60
CA GLN A 621 -21.44 2.93 -19.01
C GLN A 621 -20.34 2.01 -19.57
N LEU A 622 -19.21 1.86 -18.88
CA LEU A 622 -18.14 0.97 -19.29
C LEU A 622 -18.59 -0.51 -19.27
N ALA A 623 -19.30 -0.92 -18.23
CA ALA A 623 -19.84 -2.28 -18.10
C ALA A 623 -20.81 -2.63 -19.24
N ALA A 624 -21.72 -1.72 -19.59
CA ALA A 624 -22.63 -1.90 -20.71
C ALA A 624 -21.88 -2.07 -22.03
N TYR A 625 -20.83 -1.26 -22.26
CA TYR A 625 -19.97 -1.36 -23.43
C TYR A 625 -19.22 -2.71 -23.49
N ARG A 626 -18.59 -3.12 -22.39
CA ARG A 626 -17.83 -4.37 -22.32
C ARG A 626 -18.72 -5.61 -22.48
N ARG A 627 -19.95 -5.59 -21.95
CA ARG A 627 -20.96 -6.63 -22.22
C ARG A 627 -21.37 -6.69 -23.69
N ALA A 628 -21.57 -5.54 -24.34
CA ALA A 628 -21.85 -5.49 -25.78
C ALA A 628 -20.70 -6.06 -26.63
N ASN A 629 -19.47 -5.99 -26.12
CA ASN A 629 -18.27 -6.57 -26.72
C ASN A 629 -17.99 -8.03 -26.34
N GLY A 630 -18.91 -8.69 -25.63
CA GLY A 630 -18.87 -10.13 -25.36
C GLY A 630 -18.27 -10.53 -24.00
N LEU A 631 -17.93 -9.59 -23.12
CA LEU A 631 -17.43 -9.91 -21.78
C LEU A 631 -18.56 -10.13 -20.77
N SER A 632 -18.38 -11.09 -19.86
CA SER A 632 -19.22 -11.21 -18.66
C SER A 632 -18.70 -10.26 -17.59
N VAL A 633 -19.41 -9.15 -17.35
CA VAL A 633 -18.99 -8.08 -16.43
C VAL A 633 -19.71 -8.18 -15.08
N ALA A 634 -18.95 -8.27 -13.99
CA ALA A 634 -19.43 -8.04 -12.63
C ALA A 634 -19.19 -6.57 -12.26
N GLU A 635 -20.27 -5.85 -11.97
CA GLU A 635 -20.23 -4.48 -11.43
C GLU A 635 -20.23 -4.56 -9.91
N ILE A 636 -19.20 -4.04 -9.27
CA ILE A 636 -18.96 -4.24 -7.84
C ILE A 636 -18.69 -2.87 -7.22
N ASP A 637 -19.57 -2.46 -6.31
CA ASP A 637 -19.27 -1.33 -5.44
C ASP A 637 -18.16 -1.77 -4.47
N VAL A 638 -17.08 -1.00 -4.34
CA VAL A 638 -15.98 -1.36 -3.46
C VAL A 638 -16.44 -1.50 -2.00
N GLN A 639 -17.53 -0.83 -1.63
CA GLN A 639 -18.13 -0.99 -0.31
C GLN A 639 -18.67 -2.40 -0.05
N ASP A 640 -19.19 -3.09 -1.07
CA ASP A 640 -19.65 -4.49 -0.97
C ASP A 640 -18.48 -5.42 -0.62
N ILE A 641 -17.31 -5.15 -1.20
CA ILE A 641 -16.08 -5.88 -0.88
C ILE A 641 -15.70 -5.66 0.58
N TYR A 642 -15.69 -4.41 1.06
CA TYR A 642 -15.35 -4.12 2.45
C TYR A 642 -16.35 -4.76 3.40
N ASP A 643 -17.63 -4.67 3.08
CA ASP A 643 -18.69 -5.27 3.86
C ASP A 643 -18.43 -6.77 3.98
N GLU A 644 -18.30 -7.53 2.88
CA GLU A 644 -18.12 -8.98 2.93
C GLU A 644 -16.73 -9.46 3.42
N PHE A 645 -15.65 -8.70 3.21
CA PHE A 645 -14.25 -9.17 3.40
C PHE A 645 -13.45 -8.48 4.50
N SER A 646 -13.97 -7.39 5.10
CA SER A 646 -13.31 -6.68 6.22
C SER A 646 -14.31 -6.14 7.26
N ASN A 647 -15.52 -6.68 7.30
CA ASN A 647 -16.61 -6.26 8.19
C ASN A 647 -17.01 -4.79 8.01
N GLY A 648 -16.87 -4.27 6.79
CA GLY A 648 -17.21 -2.90 6.38
C GLY A 648 -16.06 -1.90 6.44
N ARG A 649 -14.88 -2.29 6.95
CA ARG A 649 -13.71 -1.39 7.03
C ARG A 649 -13.02 -1.27 5.68
N MET A 650 -12.66 -0.05 5.27
CA MET A 650 -11.79 0.13 4.10
C MET A 650 -10.50 -0.68 4.29
N SER A 651 -10.16 -1.51 3.30
CA SER A 651 -8.95 -2.32 3.36
C SER A 651 -8.51 -2.77 1.95
N PRO A 652 -7.26 -2.50 1.53
CA PRO A 652 -6.71 -3.10 0.31
C PRO A 652 -6.67 -4.63 0.41
N VAL A 653 -6.38 -5.19 1.60
CA VAL A 653 -6.37 -6.64 1.81
C VAL A 653 -7.75 -7.27 1.55
N ALA A 654 -8.85 -6.56 1.82
CA ALA A 654 -10.20 -7.01 1.47
C ALA A 654 -10.40 -7.14 -0.04
N ILE A 655 -9.88 -6.20 -0.83
CA ILE A 655 -9.93 -6.22 -2.30
C ILE A 655 -9.13 -7.42 -2.83
N GLN A 656 -7.90 -7.61 -2.35
CA GLN A 656 -7.09 -8.78 -2.74
C GLN A 656 -7.78 -10.10 -2.37
N SER A 657 -8.35 -10.18 -1.16
CA SER A 657 -9.07 -11.37 -0.68
C SER A 657 -10.29 -11.68 -1.54
N PHE A 658 -11.03 -10.66 -1.95
CA PHE A 658 -12.14 -10.80 -2.88
C PHE A 658 -11.66 -11.31 -4.25
N VAL A 659 -10.64 -10.70 -4.84
CA VAL A 659 -10.14 -11.10 -6.16
C VAL A 659 -9.63 -12.54 -6.13
N ARG A 660 -8.88 -12.93 -5.08
CA ARG A 660 -8.43 -14.32 -4.86
C ARG A 660 -9.61 -15.29 -4.74
N GLN A 661 -10.66 -14.94 -4.00
CA GLN A 661 -11.86 -15.77 -3.89
C GLN A 661 -12.60 -15.88 -5.23
N ALA A 662 -12.79 -14.78 -5.94
CA ALA A 662 -13.46 -14.77 -7.24
C ALA A 662 -12.69 -15.61 -8.26
N TYR A 663 -11.37 -15.44 -8.33
CA TYR A 663 -10.50 -16.22 -9.20
C TYR A 663 -10.56 -17.73 -8.93
N SER A 664 -10.56 -18.13 -7.65
CA SER A 664 -10.50 -19.54 -7.26
C SER A 664 -11.86 -20.26 -7.27
N THR A 665 -12.96 -19.55 -6.96
CA THR A 665 -14.25 -20.22 -6.67
C THR A 665 -15.39 -19.90 -7.63
N TRP A 666 -15.31 -18.80 -8.40
CA TRP A 666 -16.38 -18.48 -9.34
C TRP A 666 -16.37 -19.44 -10.54
N GLN A 667 -17.56 -19.75 -11.03
CA GLN A 667 -17.76 -20.59 -12.20
C GLN A 667 -17.22 -19.93 -13.45
N SER A 668 -16.92 -20.74 -14.47
CA SER A 668 -16.51 -20.22 -15.76
C SER A 668 -17.62 -19.38 -16.44
N PRO A 669 -17.24 -18.34 -17.19
CA PRO A 669 -15.88 -17.91 -17.43
C PRO A 669 -15.42 -17.07 -16.21
N ALA A 670 -14.14 -17.19 -15.91
CA ALA A 670 -13.57 -16.77 -14.64
C ALA A 670 -12.74 -15.51 -14.83
N PRO A 671 -12.47 -14.75 -13.74
CA PRO A 671 -11.82 -13.46 -13.85
C PRO A 671 -10.52 -13.52 -14.67
N THR A 672 -10.47 -12.69 -15.72
CA THR A 672 -9.29 -12.41 -16.53
C THR A 672 -8.85 -10.97 -16.34
N TYR A 673 -9.78 -10.06 -16.06
CA TYR A 673 -9.54 -8.63 -15.92
C TYR A 673 -10.03 -8.11 -14.57
N LEU A 674 -9.22 -7.27 -13.93
CA LEU A 674 -9.60 -6.43 -12.80
C LEU A 674 -9.48 -4.96 -13.20
N MET A 675 -10.59 -4.25 -13.17
CA MET A 675 -10.65 -2.82 -13.46
C MET A 675 -11.04 -2.05 -12.20
N LEU A 676 -10.15 -1.18 -11.72
CA LEU A 676 -10.36 -0.31 -10.57
C LEU A 676 -10.73 1.09 -11.04
N LEU A 677 -11.94 1.56 -10.70
CA LEU A 677 -12.43 2.89 -11.09
C LEU A 677 -12.57 3.76 -9.83
N GLY A 678 -11.51 4.49 -9.54
CA GLY A 678 -11.37 5.36 -8.37
C GLY A 678 -9.89 5.57 -8.03
N ASP A 679 -9.56 6.78 -7.58
CA ASP A 679 -8.20 7.12 -7.13
C ASP A 679 -7.92 6.63 -5.69
N GLY A 680 -6.64 6.68 -5.29
CA GLY A 680 -6.20 6.43 -3.92
C GLY A 680 -4.71 6.71 -3.73
N HIS A 681 -4.30 6.93 -2.48
CA HIS A 681 -2.96 7.36 -2.11
C HIS A 681 -2.53 6.80 -0.73
N PHE A 682 -1.28 7.06 -0.34
CA PHE A 682 -0.68 6.53 0.89
C PHE A 682 -1.37 6.95 2.20
N ASP A 683 -2.04 8.11 2.21
CA ASP A 683 -2.72 8.66 3.38
C ASP A 683 -4.17 8.17 3.50
N TYR A 684 -4.30 6.87 3.80
CA TYR A 684 -5.60 6.19 3.95
C TYR A 684 -6.53 6.85 4.98
N ARG A 685 -5.97 7.48 6.01
CA ARG A 685 -6.72 8.09 7.12
C ARG A 685 -7.01 9.57 6.92
N MET A 686 -6.51 10.16 5.83
CA MET A 686 -6.63 11.58 5.52
C MET A 686 -6.00 12.48 6.60
N ASN A 687 -4.88 12.03 7.17
CA ASN A 687 -4.17 12.71 8.24
C ASN A 687 -3.55 14.05 7.81
N THR A 688 -3.11 14.18 6.56
CA THR A 688 -2.37 15.34 6.03
C THR A 688 -3.28 16.45 5.48
N GLY A 689 -4.60 16.30 5.60
CA GLY A 689 -5.54 17.33 5.16
C GLY A 689 -5.68 17.43 3.63
N LEU A 690 -5.31 16.39 2.88
CA LEU A 690 -5.47 16.27 1.43
C LEU A 690 -6.94 16.09 0.99
N ALA A 691 -7.85 16.89 1.53
CA ALA A 691 -9.30 16.73 1.35
C ALA A 691 -9.78 16.78 -0.12
N ASN A 692 -8.96 17.31 -1.04
CA ASN A 692 -9.25 17.34 -2.47
C ASN A 692 -8.91 16.02 -3.20
N TYR A 693 -8.21 15.11 -2.54
CA TYR A 693 -7.78 13.81 -3.05
C TYR A 693 -8.26 12.72 -2.09
N PRO A 694 -9.55 12.36 -2.09
CA PRO A 694 -10.03 11.31 -1.20
C PRO A 694 -9.57 9.92 -1.68
N ASN A 695 -9.38 9.01 -0.72
CA ASN A 695 -9.16 7.59 -0.99
C ASN A 695 -10.48 6.90 -1.40
N PHE A 696 -10.75 6.82 -2.70
CA PHE A 696 -11.94 6.11 -3.21
C PHE A 696 -11.73 4.59 -3.26
N ILE A 697 -10.59 4.16 -3.79
CA ILE A 697 -10.15 2.77 -3.80
C ILE A 697 -8.67 2.77 -3.39
N PRO A 698 -8.32 2.28 -2.18
CA PRO A 698 -6.96 2.35 -1.70
C PRO A 698 -6.01 1.60 -2.66
N PRO A 699 -4.81 2.13 -2.95
CA PRO A 699 -3.75 1.29 -3.52
C PRO A 699 -3.40 0.17 -2.54
N PHE A 700 -2.80 -0.91 -3.05
CA PHE A 700 -2.07 -1.82 -2.16
C PHE A 700 -0.67 -1.23 -1.98
N LEU A 701 -0.28 -0.87 -0.75
CA LEU A 701 1.08 -0.41 -0.46
C LEU A 701 1.87 -1.57 0.13
N ASP A 702 3.07 -1.79 -0.39
CA ASP A 702 3.97 -2.83 0.11
C ASP A 702 5.44 -2.45 -0.11
N CYS A 703 6.33 -3.00 0.72
CA CYS A 703 7.77 -2.78 0.66
C CYS A 703 8.40 -3.64 -0.46
N VAL A 704 8.09 -3.30 -1.71
CA VAL A 704 8.51 -4.05 -2.92
C VAL A 704 9.59 -3.34 -3.72
N ASP A 705 9.81 -2.05 -3.46
CA ASP A 705 10.85 -1.27 -4.12
C ASP A 705 12.17 -1.37 -3.33
N PRO A 706 13.30 -1.76 -3.93
CA PRO A 706 14.57 -1.93 -3.22
C PRO A 706 15.13 -0.66 -2.57
N TRP A 707 14.69 0.52 -3.03
CA TRP A 707 15.25 1.81 -2.62
C TRP A 707 14.23 2.67 -1.87
N LEU A 708 12.99 2.71 -2.34
CA LEU A 708 11.89 3.45 -1.73
C LEU A 708 11.15 2.63 -0.66
N CYS A 709 11.37 1.30 -0.63
CA CYS A 709 10.60 0.36 0.15
C CYS A 709 9.10 0.41 -0.22
N GLU A 710 8.29 1.19 0.50
CA GLU A 710 6.83 1.15 0.33
C GLU A 710 6.35 2.01 -0.84
N VAL A 711 5.79 1.35 -1.85
CA VAL A 711 5.20 1.97 -3.05
C VAL A 711 3.84 1.34 -3.37
N ALA A 712 3.04 2.00 -4.21
CA ALA A 712 1.78 1.43 -4.68
C ALA A 712 2.00 0.25 -5.63
N THR A 713 1.39 -0.89 -5.35
CA THR A 713 1.47 -2.13 -6.12
C THR A 713 0.08 -2.71 -6.34
N ASP A 714 -0.67 -2.14 -7.30
CA ASP A 714 -1.94 -2.74 -7.71
C ASP A 714 -1.75 -4.16 -8.32
N ASN A 715 -0.52 -4.54 -8.67
CA ASN A 715 -0.18 -5.92 -9.06
C ASN A 715 -0.50 -6.92 -7.94
N ALA A 716 -0.38 -6.51 -6.67
CA ALA A 716 -0.74 -7.35 -5.52
C ALA A 716 -2.23 -7.74 -5.53
N TYR A 717 -3.12 -6.96 -6.15
CA TYR A 717 -4.53 -7.34 -6.28
C TYR A 717 -4.78 -8.48 -7.26
N VAL A 718 -3.85 -8.73 -8.19
CA VAL A 718 -4.01 -9.68 -9.29
C VAL A 718 -3.02 -10.84 -9.27
N ALA A 719 -1.98 -10.79 -8.43
CA ALA A 719 -1.13 -11.93 -8.07
C ALA A 719 -1.83 -12.75 -6.95
N VAL A 720 -2.62 -13.74 -7.34
CA VAL A 720 -3.57 -14.43 -6.44
C VAL A 720 -3.47 -15.96 -6.44
N SER A 721 -2.59 -16.53 -7.26
CA SER A 721 -2.27 -17.95 -7.38
C SER A 721 -0.80 -18.17 -7.00
N GLY A 722 -0.52 -19.13 -6.11
CA GLY A 722 0.82 -19.34 -5.60
C GLY A 722 1.29 -18.27 -4.61
N ASN A 723 2.53 -18.43 -4.12
CA ASN A 723 3.22 -17.46 -3.27
C ASN A 723 4.32 -16.76 -4.07
N ASP A 724 3.91 -16.02 -5.09
CA ASP A 724 4.78 -15.28 -6.00
C ASP A 724 4.13 -13.95 -6.42
N SER A 725 4.88 -13.10 -7.12
CA SER A 725 4.44 -11.76 -7.56
C SER A 725 3.91 -11.74 -9.00
N PHE A 726 3.77 -12.89 -9.66
CA PHE A 726 3.29 -12.92 -11.03
C PHE A 726 1.77 -12.68 -11.09
N PRO A 727 1.27 -11.80 -11.98
CA PRO A 727 -0.17 -11.53 -12.06
C PRO A 727 -0.93 -12.67 -12.77
N ASP A 728 -2.01 -13.13 -12.14
CA ASP A 728 -2.95 -14.10 -12.71
C ASP A 728 -4.09 -13.45 -13.51
N LEU A 729 -4.35 -12.17 -13.26
CA LEU A 729 -5.33 -11.35 -13.96
C LEU A 729 -4.64 -10.11 -14.53
N ALA A 730 -5.17 -9.59 -15.63
CA ALA A 730 -4.78 -8.28 -16.15
C ALA A 730 -5.46 -7.18 -15.31
N GLY A 731 -4.68 -6.50 -14.48
CA GLY A 731 -5.13 -5.38 -13.66
C GLY A 731 -4.98 -4.04 -14.38
N GLY A 732 -5.89 -3.11 -14.12
CA GLY A 732 -5.75 -1.70 -14.52
C GLY A 732 -6.59 -0.75 -13.64
N ARG A 733 -6.17 0.51 -13.57
CA ARG A 733 -6.82 1.56 -12.78
C ARG A 733 -7.15 2.81 -13.59
N LEU A 734 -8.31 3.41 -13.35
CA LEU A 734 -8.60 4.80 -13.69
C LEU A 734 -8.53 5.64 -12.40
N PRO A 735 -7.44 6.38 -12.16
CA PRO A 735 -7.28 7.22 -10.97
C PRO A 735 -8.09 8.50 -11.15
N VAL A 736 -9.35 8.46 -10.69
CA VAL A 736 -10.32 9.54 -10.86
C VAL A 736 -10.78 10.07 -9.51
N ASN A 737 -10.83 11.39 -9.37
CA ASN A 737 -11.25 12.08 -8.16
C ASN A 737 -12.66 12.67 -8.28
N THR A 738 -13.21 12.76 -9.49
CA THR A 738 -14.55 13.30 -9.72
C THR A 738 -15.37 12.50 -10.75
N PRO A 739 -16.71 12.54 -10.69
CA PRO A 739 -17.57 11.91 -11.71
C PRO A 739 -17.32 12.43 -13.13
N ALA A 740 -16.84 13.67 -13.27
CA ALA A 740 -16.50 14.26 -14.57
C ALA A 740 -15.23 13.64 -15.17
N GLU A 741 -14.21 13.41 -14.35
CA GLU A 741 -12.99 12.69 -14.77
C GLU A 741 -13.31 11.24 -15.13
N ALA A 742 -14.09 10.55 -14.29
CA ALA A 742 -14.57 9.19 -14.56
C ALA A 742 -15.28 9.10 -15.92
N SER A 743 -16.22 10.01 -16.17
CA SER A 743 -16.95 10.06 -17.44
C SER A 743 -16.02 10.36 -18.62
N ARG A 744 -15.05 11.27 -18.45
CA ARG A 744 -14.08 11.64 -19.48
C ARG A 744 -13.20 10.46 -19.89
N MET A 745 -12.57 9.78 -18.93
CA MET A 745 -11.69 8.65 -19.20
C MET A 745 -12.45 7.46 -19.81
N VAL A 746 -13.64 7.13 -19.28
CA VAL A 746 -14.51 6.09 -19.86
C VAL A 746 -14.93 6.44 -21.30
N ASN A 747 -15.29 7.69 -21.57
CA ASN A 747 -15.63 8.13 -22.92
C ASN A 747 -14.45 8.03 -23.89
N LYS A 748 -13.23 8.33 -23.45
CA LYS A 748 -12.02 8.12 -24.27
C LYS A 748 -11.87 6.66 -24.67
N ILE A 749 -11.96 5.73 -23.71
CA ILE A 749 -11.86 4.28 -23.94
C ILE A 749 -12.91 3.83 -24.97
N ILE A 750 -14.17 4.18 -24.75
CA ILE A 750 -15.27 3.76 -25.63
C ILE A 750 -15.09 4.38 -27.04
N SER A 751 -14.73 5.66 -27.13
CA SER A 751 -14.56 6.35 -28.41
C SER A 751 -13.37 5.80 -29.21
N TYR A 752 -12.28 5.45 -28.52
CA TYR A 752 -11.10 4.83 -29.12
C TYR A 752 -11.43 3.50 -29.81
N GLU A 753 -12.31 2.69 -29.21
CA GLU A 753 -12.68 1.39 -29.78
C GLU A 753 -13.84 1.46 -30.78
N THR A 754 -14.77 2.42 -30.64
CA THR A 754 -16.01 2.48 -31.46
C THR A 754 -15.95 3.46 -32.62
N ALA A 755 -15.24 4.57 -32.45
CA ALA A 755 -15.13 5.63 -33.45
C ALA A 755 -13.70 6.22 -33.54
N PRO A 756 -12.65 5.38 -33.63
CA PRO A 756 -11.29 5.90 -33.74
C PRO A 756 -11.14 6.74 -35.02
N PRO A 757 -10.47 7.92 -34.96
CA PRO A 757 -10.23 8.72 -36.15
C PRO A 757 -9.56 7.90 -37.27
N SER A 758 -9.87 8.22 -38.52
CA SER A 758 -9.16 7.64 -39.67
C SER A 758 -7.74 8.21 -39.78
N GLY A 759 -6.81 7.43 -40.34
CA GLY A 759 -5.47 7.89 -40.68
C GLY A 759 -4.39 6.87 -40.31
N SER A 760 -3.16 7.18 -40.67
CA SER A 760 -1.98 6.33 -40.44
C SER A 760 -1.48 6.32 -39.00
N TRP A 761 -2.12 7.05 -38.08
CA TRP A 761 -1.71 7.11 -36.68
C TRP A 761 -1.72 5.72 -36.02
N ARG A 762 -2.64 4.83 -36.42
CA ARG A 762 -2.76 3.44 -35.93
C ARG A 762 -1.59 2.54 -36.33
N SER A 763 -0.78 2.94 -37.30
CA SER A 763 0.46 2.25 -37.67
C SER A 763 1.71 3.00 -37.22
N GLY A 764 1.56 4.17 -36.57
CA GLY A 764 2.66 5.01 -36.12
C GLY A 764 3.07 4.69 -34.68
N LEU A 765 4.37 4.58 -34.43
CA LEU A 765 4.96 4.30 -33.11
C LEU A 765 5.99 5.37 -32.81
N ILE A 766 5.85 6.08 -31.68
CA ILE A 766 6.79 7.13 -31.27
C ILE A 766 7.77 6.53 -30.27
N PHE A 767 9.07 6.68 -30.51
CA PHE A 767 10.13 6.29 -29.58
C PHE A 767 10.89 7.53 -29.13
N VAL A 768 10.71 7.89 -27.87
CA VAL A 768 11.44 8.95 -27.18
C VAL A 768 12.52 8.30 -26.32
N ALA A 769 13.76 8.74 -26.47
CA ALA A 769 14.88 8.26 -25.65
C ALA A 769 15.61 9.43 -25.02
N ASP A 770 15.99 9.23 -23.76
CA ASP A 770 16.90 10.10 -23.01
C ASP A 770 18.35 9.91 -23.48
N ASN A 771 19.27 10.74 -23.01
CA ASN A 771 20.66 10.72 -23.48
C ASN A 771 21.48 9.57 -22.91
N SER A 772 22.32 8.95 -23.74
CA SER A 772 23.30 7.94 -23.29
C SER A 772 24.56 8.54 -22.66
N ARG A 773 24.72 9.86 -22.72
CA ARG A 773 25.85 10.62 -22.19
C ARG A 773 25.52 12.10 -22.02
N ALA A 774 26.17 12.73 -21.07
CA ALA A 774 26.07 14.17 -20.84
C ALA A 774 26.74 15.00 -21.97
N ALA A 775 26.49 16.31 -21.96
CA ALA A 775 27.00 17.25 -22.96
C ALA A 775 28.54 17.30 -23.06
N ASP A 776 29.27 16.89 -22.02
CA ASP A 776 30.73 16.80 -21.99
C ASP A 776 31.28 15.45 -22.48
N GLY A 777 30.39 14.51 -22.84
CA GLY A 777 30.72 13.17 -23.32
C GLY A 777 30.82 12.13 -22.21
N THR A 778 30.53 12.48 -20.96
CA THR A 778 30.49 11.52 -19.84
C THR A 778 29.34 10.54 -20.03
N PRO A 779 29.59 9.22 -20.13
CA PRO A 779 28.53 8.22 -20.28
C PRO A 779 27.53 8.24 -19.12
N ASP A 780 26.26 8.02 -19.44
CA ASP A 780 25.23 7.79 -18.43
C ASP A 780 25.37 6.37 -17.87
N LEU A 781 25.52 6.26 -16.55
CA LEU A 781 25.72 4.99 -15.86
C LEU A 781 24.41 4.21 -15.65
N ALA A 782 23.25 4.80 -15.94
CA ALA A 782 21.97 4.10 -15.97
C ALA A 782 21.75 3.32 -17.27
N GLY A 783 22.51 3.63 -18.33
CA GLY A 783 22.56 2.84 -19.57
C GLY A 783 22.45 3.68 -20.85
N ASP A 784 22.57 2.99 -21.99
CA ASP A 784 22.37 3.59 -23.32
C ASP A 784 20.89 3.44 -23.74
N PHE A 785 20.09 4.45 -23.38
CA PHE A 785 18.64 4.44 -23.64
C PHE A 785 18.30 4.42 -25.14
N GLU A 786 19.13 5.04 -25.99
CA GLU A 786 18.96 4.99 -27.44
C GLU A 786 19.18 3.58 -27.97
N ALA A 787 20.23 2.89 -27.51
CA ALA A 787 20.50 1.51 -27.91
C ALA A 787 19.38 0.56 -27.47
N ILE A 788 18.83 0.74 -26.26
CA ILE A 788 17.67 -0.02 -25.78
C ILE A 788 16.46 0.24 -26.67
N SER A 789 16.20 1.50 -27.03
CA SER A 789 15.13 1.88 -27.96
C SER A 789 15.28 1.20 -29.32
N GLU A 790 16.47 1.25 -29.93
CA GLU A 790 16.74 0.58 -31.20
C GLU A 790 16.59 -0.94 -31.12
N ALA A 791 16.99 -1.55 -29.99
CA ALA A 791 16.84 -2.97 -29.80
C ALA A 791 15.36 -3.39 -29.73
N THR A 792 14.52 -2.65 -29.01
CA THR A 792 13.05 -2.89 -29.00
C THR A 792 12.45 -2.71 -30.38
N ILE A 793 12.92 -1.74 -31.18
CA ILE A 793 12.42 -1.50 -32.54
C ILE A 793 12.55 -2.72 -33.45
N THR A 794 13.51 -3.61 -33.19
CA THR A 794 13.68 -4.86 -33.98
C THR A 794 12.52 -5.86 -33.82
N HIS A 795 11.73 -5.74 -32.76
CA HIS A 795 10.54 -6.57 -32.49
C HIS A 795 9.30 -6.08 -33.24
N ILE A 796 9.41 -4.97 -33.98
CA ILE A 796 8.30 -4.31 -34.67
C ILE A 796 8.23 -4.80 -36.12
N PRO A 797 7.06 -5.30 -36.58
CA PRO A 797 6.89 -5.67 -37.99
C PRO A 797 7.07 -4.46 -38.93
N ALA A 798 7.69 -4.67 -40.09
CA ALA A 798 8.03 -3.62 -41.06
C ALA A 798 6.84 -2.80 -41.60
N GLN A 799 5.60 -3.25 -41.37
CA GLN A 799 4.37 -2.53 -41.75
C GLN A 799 4.03 -1.35 -40.81
N TYR A 800 4.69 -1.24 -39.66
CA TYR A 800 4.54 -0.11 -38.74
C TYR A 800 5.62 0.95 -39.01
N SER A 801 5.26 2.22 -38.79
CA SER A 801 6.13 3.38 -38.98
C SER A 801 6.66 3.84 -37.63
N VAL A 802 7.95 3.65 -37.43
CA VAL A 802 8.68 4.12 -36.24
C VAL A 802 9.13 5.57 -36.45
N ARG A 803 8.80 6.45 -35.48
CA ARG A 803 9.21 7.85 -35.44
C ARG A 803 10.01 8.08 -34.17
N ARG A 804 11.25 8.56 -34.32
CA ARG A 804 12.21 8.72 -33.22
C ARG A 804 12.24 10.17 -32.76
N VAL A 805 12.47 10.39 -31.48
CA VAL A 805 12.77 11.69 -30.86
C VAL A 805 13.81 11.43 -29.77
N TYR A 806 15.09 11.51 -30.11
CA TYR A 806 16.18 11.23 -29.17
C TYR A 806 16.79 12.52 -28.67
N TYR A 807 16.90 12.65 -27.35
CA TYR A 807 17.65 13.73 -26.73
C TYR A 807 19.12 13.35 -26.68
N ASP A 808 19.96 14.14 -27.34
CA ASP A 808 21.39 13.90 -27.43
C ASP A 808 22.11 15.25 -27.29
N PRO A 809 22.57 15.61 -26.09
CA PRO A 809 23.25 16.87 -25.87
C PRO A 809 24.72 16.86 -26.30
N TYR A 810 25.30 15.70 -26.68
CA TYR A 810 26.73 15.57 -26.94
C TYR A 810 27.10 15.93 -28.39
N PRO A 811 27.83 17.03 -28.63
CA PRO A 811 28.01 17.55 -30.00
C PRO A 811 28.75 16.62 -30.96
N ALA A 812 29.58 15.70 -30.47
CA ALA A 812 30.35 14.81 -31.34
C ALA A 812 29.53 13.64 -31.91
N ASP A 813 28.35 13.37 -31.35
CA ASP A 813 27.41 12.38 -31.87
C ASP A 813 26.52 12.98 -32.99
N ASP A 814 26.86 14.15 -33.54
CA ASP A 814 26.13 14.77 -34.64
C ASP A 814 26.34 14.08 -35.99
N THR A 815 25.43 13.15 -36.27
CA THR A 815 25.28 12.42 -37.52
C THR A 815 24.39 13.16 -38.54
N GLY A 816 23.78 14.30 -38.17
CA GLY A 816 22.83 15.04 -39.01
C GLY A 816 21.43 14.42 -39.09
N GLU A 817 21.12 13.46 -38.22
CA GLU A 817 19.83 12.80 -38.14
C GLU A 817 18.76 13.73 -37.57
N SER A 818 17.66 13.97 -38.30
CA SER A 818 16.64 14.96 -37.92
C SER A 818 15.84 14.61 -36.66
N PHE A 819 15.95 13.37 -36.18
CA PHE A 819 15.31 12.89 -34.96
C PHE A 819 16.17 13.09 -33.70
N ARG A 820 17.43 13.54 -33.84
CA ARG A 820 18.31 13.88 -32.72
C ARG A 820 18.16 15.35 -32.35
N HIS A 821 17.89 15.61 -31.07
CA HIS A 821 17.61 16.94 -30.54
C HIS A 821 18.65 17.33 -29.48
N ARG A 822 19.22 18.54 -29.62
CA ARG A 822 20.34 19.02 -28.79
C ARG A 822 19.94 19.77 -27.52
N THR A 823 18.66 20.13 -27.41
CA THR A 823 18.18 20.92 -26.28
C THR A 823 16.84 20.39 -25.78
N PRO A 824 16.57 20.45 -24.47
CA PRO A 824 15.29 20.02 -23.91
C PRO A 824 14.10 20.69 -24.60
N ALA A 825 14.17 21.99 -24.87
CA ALA A 825 13.09 22.72 -25.55
C ALA A 825 12.81 22.21 -26.97
N SER A 826 13.85 21.89 -27.75
CA SER A 826 13.67 21.30 -29.09
C SER A 826 13.10 19.88 -29.01
N THR A 827 13.52 19.10 -28.01
CA THR A 827 13.00 17.75 -27.76
C THR A 827 11.53 17.80 -27.35
N THR A 828 11.15 18.65 -26.38
CA THR A 828 9.75 18.86 -25.97
C THR A 828 8.88 19.22 -27.18
N THR A 829 9.33 20.15 -28.01
CA THR A 829 8.59 20.57 -29.20
C THR A 829 8.37 19.39 -30.16
N ALA A 830 9.40 18.57 -30.38
CA ALA A 830 9.31 17.39 -31.22
C ALA A 830 8.34 16.34 -30.63
N ILE A 831 8.45 16.04 -29.32
CA ILE A 831 7.52 15.14 -28.60
C ILE A 831 6.07 15.61 -28.81
N ILE A 832 5.77 16.88 -28.51
CA ILE A 832 4.41 17.44 -28.63
C ILE A 832 3.91 17.38 -30.08
N ASN A 833 4.76 17.67 -31.07
CA ASN A 833 4.39 17.57 -32.48
C ASN A 833 4.04 16.14 -32.89
N GLU A 834 4.85 15.16 -32.47
CA GLU A 834 4.64 13.74 -32.76
C GLU A 834 3.39 13.20 -32.09
N VAL A 835 3.15 13.55 -30.82
CA VAL A 835 1.91 13.22 -30.10
C VAL A 835 0.70 13.83 -30.82
N ASN A 836 0.75 15.11 -31.19
CA ASN A 836 -0.32 15.82 -31.88
C ASN A 836 -0.63 15.24 -33.28
N ALA A 837 0.37 14.68 -33.97
CA ALA A 837 0.16 13.94 -35.20
C ALA A 837 -0.67 12.64 -34.98
N GLY A 838 -0.49 12.02 -33.81
CA GLY A 838 -1.14 10.80 -33.35
C GLY A 838 -0.31 9.55 -33.60
N ALA A 839 -0.38 8.59 -32.68
CA ALA A 839 0.33 7.31 -32.73
C ALA A 839 -0.48 6.20 -32.05
N LEU A 840 -0.13 4.95 -32.36
CA LEU A 840 -0.63 3.77 -31.67
C LEU A 840 0.04 3.63 -30.30
N PHE A 841 1.37 3.71 -30.28
CA PHE A 841 2.18 3.67 -29.05
C PHE A 841 3.06 4.92 -28.93
N LEU A 842 3.17 5.43 -27.71
CA LEU A 842 4.12 6.44 -27.28
C LEU A 842 5.06 5.76 -26.30
N ASN A 843 6.33 5.62 -26.67
CA ASN A 843 7.34 4.97 -25.85
C ASN A 843 8.28 6.02 -25.31
N TYR A 844 8.59 5.95 -24.02
CA TYR A 844 9.66 6.72 -23.41
C TYR A 844 10.63 5.77 -22.70
N ILE A 845 11.93 5.92 -22.94
CA ILE A 845 12.99 5.15 -22.29
C ILE A 845 14.02 6.14 -21.75
N GLY A 846 14.21 6.19 -20.44
CA GLY A 846 15.10 7.16 -19.81
C GLY A 846 14.88 7.37 -18.33
N HIS A 847 15.48 8.44 -17.79
CA HIS A 847 15.24 8.87 -16.42
C HIS A 847 13.86 9.53 -16.29
N ALA A 848 13.25 9.45 -15.12
CA ALA A 848 12.03 10.19 -14.83
C ALA A 848 11.85 10.41 -13.33
N SER A 849 11.04 11.43 -13.01
CA SER A 849 10.39 11.60 -11.72
C SER A 849 8.88 11.52 -11.93
N ASN A 850 8.10 11.61 -10.84
CA ASN A 850 6.63 11.63 -10.89
C ASN A 850 6.07 12.49 -12.05
N THR A 851 6.61 13.69 -12.27
CA THR A 851 6.02 14.66 -13.21
C THR A 851 6.90 15.03 -14.40
N THR A 852 8.05 14.37 -14.58
CA THR A 852 9.08 14.81 -15.54
C THR A 852 9.76 13.64 -16.22
N TRP A 853 10.02 13.78 -17.52
CA TRP A 853 10.95 12.92 -18.28
C TRP A 853 12.33 13.61 -18.40
N ALA A 854 13.38 12.82 -18.18
CA ALA A 854 14.81 13.16 -18.16
C ALA A 854 15.21 14.15 -17.04
N HIS A 855 16.46 14.07 -16.59
CA HIS A 855 17.02 15.07 -15.65
C HIS A 855 17.00 16.49 -16.25
N GLU A 856 17.13 16.60 -17.57
CA GLU A 856 17.11 17.85 -18.33
C GLU A 856 15.70 18.36 -18.65
N VAL A 857 14.65 17.67 -18.18
CA VAL A 857 13.26 18.11 -18.25
C VAL A 857 12.77 18.25 -19.71
N ILE A 858 12.84 17.14 -20.46
CA ILE A 858 12.41 17.09 -21.87
C ILE A 858 10.89 16.98 -22.04
N LEU A 859 10.15 16.61 -20.99
CA LEU A 859 8.70 16.72 -20.88
C LEU A 859 8.31 16.91 -19.41
N GLN A 860 7.35 17.78 -19.09
CA GLN A 860 6.92 18.02 -17.71
C GLN A 860 5.40 18.22 -17.57
N ALA A 861 4.80 17.71 -16.48
CA ALA A 861 3.37 17.74 -16.22
C ALA A 861 3.02 18.11 -14.75
N ARG A 862 3.55 19.22 -14.24
CA ARG A 862 3.26 19.68 -12.87
C ARG A 862 1.88 20.36 -12.79
N GLU A 863 1.22 20.22 -11.64
CA GLU A 863 -0.02 20.96 -11.34
C GLU A 863 0.22 22.48 -11.25
N ILE A 864 1.36 22.87 -10.69
CA ILE A 864 1.79 24.27 -10.60
C ILE A 864 3.10 24.42 -11.39
N GLY A 865 3.11 25.34 -12.35
CA GLY A 865 4.28 25.65 -13.18
C GLY A 865 4.14 25.15 -14.62
N ARG A 866 5.21 24.56 -15.16
CA ARG A 866 5.24 24.04 -16.53
C ARG A 866 4.44 22.74 -16.63
N ASN A 867 3.50 22.72 -17.56
CA ASN A 867 2.69 21.55 -17.86
C ASN A 867 2.52 21.42 -19.39
N ASP A 868 3.42 20.65 -20.00
CA ASP A 868 3.47 20.44 -21.45
C ASP A 868 2.33 19.53 -21.94
N VAL A 869 1.71 18.72 -21.08
CA VAL A 869 0.53 17.92 -21.44
C VAL A 869 -0.61 18.82 -21.93
N THR A 870 -0.67 20.07 -21.45
CA THR A 870 -1.66 21.05 -21.93
C THR A 870 -1.49 21.46 -23.40
N LEU A 871 -0.31 21.18 -23.99
CA LEU A 871 -0.02 21.41 -25.41
C LEU A 871 -0.44 20.24 -26.31
N MET A 872 -0.86 19.12 -25.71
CA MET A 872 -1.38 17.98 -26.45
C MET A 872 -2.80 18.29 -26.98
N SER A 873 -2.98 18.08 -28.27
CA SER A 873 -4.17 18.40 -29.06
C SER A 873 -4.49 17.29 -30.08
N ASN A 874 -4.01 16.07 -29.83
CA ASN A 874 -4.18 14.90 -30.68
C ASN A 874 -5.64 14.39 -30.77
N GLY A 875 -6.56 14.96 -30.00
CA GLY A 875 -7.98 14.61 -30.03
C GLY A 875 -8.18 13.10 -29.82
N GLY A 876 -8.98 12.46 -30.68
CA GLY A 876 -9.24 11.02 -30.59
C GLY A 876 -8.09 10.09 -31.04
N LYS A 877 -6.93 10.62 -31.46
CA LYS A 877 -5.76 9.82 -31.88
C LYS A 877 -4.88 9.53 -30.66
N LEU A 878 -5.42 8.75 -29.73
CA LEU A 878 -4.85 8.55 -28.41
C LEU A 878 -3.84 7.38 -28.42
N PRO A 879 -2.52 7.61 -28.23
CA PRO A 879 -1.59 6.50 -28.03
C PRO A 879 -1.83 5.79 -26.70
N ILE A 880 -1.35 4.55 -26.62
CA ILE A 880 -1.04 3.88 -25.35
C ILE A 880 0.40 4.28 -24.99
N SER A 881 0.60 4.87 -23.80
CA SER A 881 1.93 5.20 -23.28
C SER A 881 2.61 3.97 -22.71
N LEU A 882 3.90 3.84 -22.97
CA LEU A 882 4.79 2.80 -22.45
C LEU A 882 6.03 3.51 -21.92
N ASP A 883 5.97 3.89 -20.64
CA ASP A 883 7.00 4.69 -19.98
C ASP A 883 7.96 3.76 -19.24
N MET A 884 9.08 3.45 -19.88
CA MET A 884 10.18 2.61 -19.38
C MET A 884 11.12 3.42 -18.49
N ALA A 885 10.56 4.01 -17.43
CA ALA A 885 11.22 4.96 -16.54
C ALA A 885 10.64 4.91 -15.11
N CYS A 886 11.38 5.49 -14.15
CA CYS A 886 10.96 5.57 -12.74
C CYS A 886 9.71 6.46 -12.56
N LEU A 887 8.84 6.11 -11.61
CA LEU A 887 7.77 6.97 -11.05
C LEU A 887 6.70 7.53 -12.02
N SER A 888 6.80 7.32 -13.33
CA SER A 888 5.90 7.89 -14.33
C SER A 888 4.43 7.48 -14.16
N GLY A 889 4.22 6.28 -13.62
CA GLY A 889 2.93 5.68 -13.32
C GLY A 889 2.48 5.85 -11.86
N ASN A 890 3.23 6.59 -11.04
CA ASN A 890 2.91 6.77 -9.62
C ASN A 890 1.65 7.63 -9.39
N PHE A 891 0.50 6.98 -9.38
CA PHE A 891 -0.79 7.62 -9.10
C PHE A 891 -1.00 7.88 -7.59
N ALA A 892 -0.26 7.21 -6.71
CA ALA A 892 -0.52 7.21 -5.27
C ALA A 892 0.11 8.38 -4.51
N ASP A 893 0.75 9.32 -5.22
CA ASP A 893 1.21 10.61 -4.69
C ASP A 893 0.21 11.72 -5.05
N PRO A 894 -0.65 12.15 -4.12
CA PRO A 894 -1.74 13.08 -4.39
C PRO A 894 -1.26 14.51 -4.72
N GLN A 895 -0.01 14.85 -4.42
CA GLN A 895 0.57 16.15 -4.77
C GLN A 895 1.27 16.10 -6.13
N PHE A 896 1.86 14.95 -6.45
CA PHE A 896 2.67 14.75 -7.65
C PHE A 896 2.21 13.49 -8.41
N HIS A 897 0.96 13.44 -8.87
CA HIS A 897 0.54 12.30 -9.71
C HIS A 897 1.48 12.14 -10.91
N GLY A 898 1.83 10.88 -11.16
CA GLY A 898 2.55 10.39 -12.33
C GLY A 898 2.11 11.06 -13.63
N ILE A 899 3.08 11.41 -14.48
CA ILE A 899 2.84 12.03 -15.79
C ILE A 899 1.84 11.23 -16.65
N GLU A 900 1.82 9.90 -16.52
CA GLU A 900 0.87 9.03 -17.20
C GLU A 900 -0.59 9.30 -16.79
N ALA A 901 -0.86 9.51 -15.50
CA ALA A 901 -2.20 9.84 -15.01
C ALA A 901 -2.68 11.19 -15.56
N LYS A 902 -1.77 12.18 -15.68
CA LYS A 902 -2.07 13.49 -16.28
C LYS A 902 -2.40 13.37 -17.77
N MET A 903 -1.60 12.62 -18.53
CA MET A 903 -1.87 12.37 -19.95
C MET A 903 -3.20 11.64 -20.17
N LEU A 904 -3.53 10.69 -19.28
CA LEU A 904 -4.78 9.95 -19.33
C LEU A 904 -6.00 10.84 -19.07
N ASN A 905 -5.92 11.80 -18.15
CA ASN A 905 -7.03 12.69 -17.78
C ASN A 905 -7.22 13.92 -18.72
N TRP A 906 -6.26 14.21 -19.59
CA TRP A 906 -6.30 15.41 -20.45
C TRP A 906 -7.45 15.38 -21.48
N ASP A 907 -8.33 16.39 -21.56
CA ASP A 907 -9.51 16.33 -22.46
C ASP A 907 -9.20 16.51 -23.94
N ALA A 908 -8.27 17.39 -24.28
CA ALA A 908 -7.98 17.72 -25.67
C ALA A 908 -7.16 16.65 -26.42
N GLY A 909 -6.81 15.56 -25.74
CA GLY A 909 -6.01 14.48 -26.30
C GLY A 909 -5.34 13.64 -25.22
N GLY A 910 -4.01 13.59 -25.24
CA GLY A 910 -3.21 12.78 -24.32
C GLY A 910 -3.23 11.31 -24.71
N THR A 911 -3.36 10.41 -23.74
CA THR A 911 -3.30 8.95 -23.93
C THR A 911 -4.66 8.29 -23.65
N VAL A 912 -4.81 7.03 -24.08
CA VAL A 912 -5.98 6.17 -23.75
C VAL A 912 -5.64 5.16 -22.64
N ALA A 913 -4.36 4.86 -22.44
CA ALA A 913 -3.81 4.09 -21.34
C ALA A 913 -2.32 4.45 -21.17
N GLY A 914 -1.75 4.19 -19.99
CA GLY A 914 -0.32 4.30 -19.67
C GLY A 914 0.15 3.07 -18.89
N TRP A 915 1.38 2.64 -19.10
CA TRP A 915 2.01 1.55 -18.38
C TRP A 915 3.41 1.98 -17.95
N GLY A 916 3.56 2.23 -16.65
CA GLY A 916 4.75 2.78 -16.05
C GLY A 916 4.91 2.36 -14.59
N ALA A 917 6.06 2.72 -14.00
CA ALA A 917 6.41 2.35 -12.65
C ALA A 917 5.79 3.30 -11.61
N THR A 918 5.35 2.74 -10.48
CA THR A 918 5.00 3.49 -9.26
C THR A 918 6.19 3.77 -8.35
N GLY A 919 7.32 3.10 -8.59
CA GLY A 919 8.57 3.21 -7.84
C GLY A 919 9.78 3.51 -8.74
N PHE A 920 10.96 3.30 -8.20
CA PHE A 920 12.21 3.28 -8.94
C PHE A 920 12.39 1.98 -9.72
N GLY A 921 13.33 2.02 -10.67
CA GLY A 921 13.62 0.89 -11.54
C GLY A 921 14.89 1.11 -12.35
N VAL A 922 15.37 0.03 -12.96
CA VAL A 922 16.62 0.02 -13.75
C VAL A 922 16.35 -0.35 -15.20
N ALA A 923 17.15 0.23 -16.11
CA ALA A 923 16.92 0.13 -17.55
C ALA A 923 16.92 -1.32 -18.08
N THR A 924 17.71 -2.21 -17.47
CA THR A 924 17.80 -3.63 -17.84
C THR A 924 16.47 -4.37 -17.63
N GLY A 925 15.77 -4.09 -16.53
CA GLY A 925 14.44 -4.63 -16.27
C GLY A 925 13.37 -4.00 -17.16
N HIS A 926 13.44 -2.68 -17.38
CA HIS A 926 12.54 -1.97 -18.28
C HIS A 926 12.62 -2.51 -19.73
N ASP A 927 13.81 -2.80 -20.24
CA ASP A 927 14.03 -3.41 -21.56
C ASP A 927 13.23 -4.73 -21.72
N ARG A 928 13.24 -5.59 -20.68
CA ARG A 928 12.53 -6.88 -20.70
C ARG A 928 11.01 -6.70 -20.71
N LEU A 929 10.50 -5.79 -19.90
CA LEU A 929 9.08 -5.41 -19.90
C LEU A 929 8.65 -4.90 -21.28
N HIS A 930 9.47 -4.03 -21.88
CA HIS A 930 9.16 -3.36 -23.14
C HIS A 930 9.09 -4.34 -24.31
N ARG A 931 10.14 -5.16 -24.48
CA ARG A 931 10.17 -6.18 -25.53
C ARG A 931 9.04 -7.18 -25.39
N GLY A 932 8.72 -7.59 -24.15
CA GLY A 932 7.71 -8.62 -23.90
C GLY A 932 6.31 -8.12 -24.22
N PHE A 933 6.07 -6.82 -24.02
CA PHE A 933 4.85 -6.17 -24.51
C PHE A 933 4.77 -6.24 -26.05
N TYR A 934 5.82 -5.85 -26.76
CA TYR A 934 5.85 -5.87 -28.23
C TYR A 934 5.71 -7.28 -28.80
N ASP A 935 6.39 -8.27 -28.21
CA ASP A 935 6.29 -9.68 -28.59
C ASP A 935 4.89 -10.22 -28.32
N GLY A 936 4.30 -9.84 -27.19
CA GLY A 936 2.90 -10.12 -26.88
C GLY A 936 1.95 -9.63 -27.99
N VAL A 937 2.08 -8.37 -28.40
CA VAL A 937 1.17 -7.76 -29.40
C VAL A 937 1.42 -8.30 -30.81
N PHE A 938 2.67 -8.32 -31.26
CA PHE A 938 3.02 -8.54 -32.66
C PHE A 938 3.39 -9.99 -33.00
N GLN A 939 3.92 -10.75 -32.04
CA GLN A 939 4.28 -12.16 -32.27
C GLN A 939 3.20 -13.10 -31.73
N ALA A 940 2.82 -12.98 -30.46
CA ALA A 940 1.80 -13.82 -29.83
C ALA A 940 0.36 -13.42 -30.21
N GLY A 941 0.19 -12.26 -30.87
CA GLY A 941 -1.10 -11.83 -31.39
C GLY A 941 -2.09 -11.37 -30.33
N LEU A 942 -1.62 -10.93 -29.17
CA LEU A 942 -2.46 -10.35 -28.13
C LEU A 942 -3.14 -9.08 -28.64
N ARG A 943 -4.38 -8.86 -28.22
CA ARG A 943 -5.24 -7.78 -28.73
C ARG A 943 -5.68 -6.77 -27.68
N THR A 944 -5.47 -7.06 -26.40
CA THR A 944 -5.83 -6.14 -25.31
C THR A 944 -4.59 -5.69 -24.57
N VAL A 945 -4.56 -4.42 -24.16
CA VAL A 945 -3.40 -3.82 -23.49
C VAL A 945 -3.00 -4.58 -22.22
N GLY A 946 -3.96 -4.99 -21.39
CA GLY A 946 -3.66 -5.69 -20.14
C GLY A 946 -3.09 -7.09 -20.32
N LEU A 947 -3.35 -7.76 -21.45
CA LEU A 947 -2.68 -9.04 -21.74
C LEU A 947 -1.26 -8.80 -22.27
N ALA A 948 -1.04 -7.73 -23.02
CA ALA A 948 0.28 -7.34 -23.48
C ALA A 948 1.19 -6.92 -22.31
N THR A 949 0.66 -6.27 -21.27
CA THR A 949 1.44 -5.99 -20.04
C THR A 949 1.80 -7.28 -19.29
N ILE A 950 0.93 -8.29 -19.24
CA ILE A 950 1.27 -9.62 -18.69
C ILE A 950 2.40 -10.26 -19.51
N ALA A 951 2.41 -10.14 -20.84
CA ALA A 951 3.50 -10.67 -21.67
C ALA A 951 4.84 -9.98 -21.37
N GLY A 952 4.82 -8.66 -21.15
CA GLY A 952 5.98 -7.92 -20.65
C GLY A 952 6.48 -8.44 -19.31
N LYS A 953 5.57 -8.59 -18.33
CA LYS A 953 5.89 -9.15 -17.01
C LYS A 953 6.39 -10.61 -17.09
N GLN A 954 5.87 -11.41 -18.02
CA GLN A 954 6.37 -12.77 -18.26
C GLN A 954 7.82 -12.78 -18.72
N GLN A 955 8.19 -11.87 -19.62
CA GLN A 955 9.58 -11.79 -20.07
C GLN A 955 10.51 -11.30 -18.96
N LEU A 956 10.08 -10.36 -18.13
CA LEU A 956 10.82 -9.94 -16.93
C LEU A 956 10.97 -11.09 -15.92
N TRP A 957 9.89 -11.78 -15.58
CA TRP A 957 9.96 -12.91 -14.65
C TRP A 957 10.91 -14.01 -15.17
N ALA A 958 10.84 -14.28 -16.48
CA ALA A 958 11.70 -15.25 -17.14
C ALA A 958 13.18 -14.83 -17.16
N SER A 959 13.52 -13.54 -17.14
CA SER A 959 14.91 -13.09 -17.15
C SER A 959 15.61 -13.20 -15.79
N GLY A 960 14.85 -13.20 -14.69
CA GLY A 960 15.37 -13.31 -13.32
C GLY A 960 16.06 -12.08 -12.74
N ILE A 961 16.15 -10.99 -13.51
CA ILE A 961 16.68 -9.71 -13.07
C ILE A 961 15.55 -8.76 -12.71
N SER A 962 15.81 -7.80 -11.81
CA SER A 962 14.89 -6.69 -11.48
C SER A 962 13.43 -7.13 -11.22
N GLN A 963 13.24 -8.21 -10.45
CA GLN A 963 11.93 -8.83 -10.22
C GLN A 963 10.95 -7.93 -9.44
N ASP A 964 11.45 -6.92 -8.74
CA ASP A 964 10.68 -5.85 -8.09
C ASP A 964 9.72 -5.16 -9.07
N LEU A 965 10.12 -5.02 -10.33
CA LEU A 965 9.32 -4.36 -11.36
C LEU A 965 8.05 -5.14 -11.74
N LEU A 966 7.94 -6.43 -11.40
CA LEU A 966 6.68 -7.16 -11.50
C LEU A 966 5.59 -6.49 -10.66
N SER A 967 5.97 -5.97 -9.49
CA SER A 967 5.08 -5.31 -8.54
C SER A 967 4.88 -3.82 -8.85
N THR A 968 5.94 -3.11 -9.24
CA THR A 968 5.89 -1.64 -9.39
C THR A 968 5.33 -1.17 -10.74
N PHE A 969 5.38 -1.96 -11.81
CA PHE A 969 4.76 -1.59 -13.09
C PHE A 969 3.25 -1.81 -13.10
N GLY A 970 2.48 -0.73 -13.15
CA GLY A 970 1.02 -0.71 -13.13
C GLY A 970 0.39 -0.14 -14.41
N LEU A 971 -0.76 -0.67 -14.83
CA LEU A 971 -1.52 -0.13 -15.96
C LEU A 971 -2.52 0.93 -15.49
N LEU A 972 -2.35 2.17 -15.94
CA LEU A 972 -3.37 3.21 -15.83
C LEU A 972 -4.24 3.18 -17.08
N GLY A 973 -5.46 2.67 -16.96
CA GLY A 973 -6.38 2.45 -18.07
C GLY A 973 -7.21 1.17 -17.92
N ASP A 974 -8.04 0.89 -18.92
CA ASP A 974 -8.84 -0.33 -18.97
C ASP A 974 -8.00 -1.52 -19.46
N PRO A 975 -7.80 -2.59 -18.65
CA PRO A 975 -6.99 -3.73 -19.05
C PRO A 975 -7.60 -4.52 -20.22
N ALA A 976 -8.91 -4.42 -20.46
CA ALA A 976 -9.57 -5.00 -21.62
C ALA A 976 -9.61 -4.07 -22.85
N LEU A 977 -8.93 -2.91 -22.80
CA LEU A 977 -8.82 -2.00 -23.94
C LEU A 977 -8.22 -2.73 -25.14
N LYS A 978 -8.96 -2.77 -26.25
CA LYS A 978 -8.50 -3.35 -27.51
C LYS A 978 -7.53 -2.41 -28.21
N ILE A 979 -6.35 -2.91 -28.56
CA ILE A 979 -5.32 -2.16 -29.28
C ILE A 979 -5.80 -1.91 -30.73
N SER A 980 -5.81 -0.66 -31.19
CA SER A 980 -6.36 -0.28 -32.51
C SER A 980 -5.39 -0.61 -33.66
N LEU A 981 -5.09 -1.89 -33.87
CA LEU A 981 -4.17 -2.37 -34.90
C LEU A 981 -4.75 -2.13 -36.32
N PRO A 982 -3.92 -1.82 -37.34
CA PRO A 982 -4.38 -1.70 -38.72
C PRO A 982 -5.03 -2.99 -39.24
N GLY A 983 -6.18 -2.88 -39.92
CA GLY A 983 -6.88 -4.02 -40.51
C GLY A 983 -7.64 -4.91 -39.53
N SER A 984 -7.77 -4.49 -38.26
CA SER A 984 -8.61 -5.12 -37.24
C SER A 984 -10.07 -4.67 -37.26
#